data_AF-A0A6P7TZT4-F1
#
_entry.id   AF-A0A6P7TZT4-F1
#
_cell.length_a   1.000
_cell.length_b   1.000
_cell.length_c   1.000
_cell.angle_alpha   90.00
_cell.angle_beta   90.00
_cell.angle_gamma   90.00
#
_symmetry.space_group_name_H-M   'P 1'
#
loop_
_entity.id
_entity.type
_entity.pdbx_description
1 polymer ?
#
loop_
_entity_poly.entity_id
_entity_poly.type
_entity_poly.pdbx_seq_one_letter_code
_entity_poly.pdbx_strand_id
1 'polypeptide(L)'
;MRQVIIPPFLYFHFLQTVDARDAHLHDNNLPGDLIVDHNIGSVVLNNNRGAYGGIHLNADLQVLTHRLNSMGSQLSGPPQAILIAEQKMEGPHHLVMPPCVIMDHINRIASYQGAEDRKNIFELRDLISPLTADSGRALLDSINRLCSRIVTGAIPAVARDLLFSANLTALRKSDGGLRPIAVGNVFRRLAAKIMSRRVIPQLCREFLPFQFGVGVKGACEALAHASRQVTISKPKNVPFLLKLDVKNAFNSVRRDHMLEAVGERCPDLLPIVSLAYSLPSSLLFSGKVINSECGIQQGDPLGPLLFAVCVDHVARGISSPINFWYLDDVTLGGPLEVIMDDASKIISEFLKIGLSLNGAKCELIGLTEPLTQQSEVFMALSEKIDGLRITALADLVILGSPISDKGIAKAIVSQRDKIAPLCDRLRLFGSHLGLFLLKNFLFIPRLTFLLRTSPCFRSRQELLDLDDAVTSSLQLLLNTLFTDVGRTRAALPLRFGGLGVRSCADLALPCYLSSMSASGNFVRSVLINSLELDELTEYPVAVLAWRSLGLGLPEIPSIQKSWDVIWCTHLLESLRTRVDQLELASLNCVCQPHSGDWLNALPLASNGLLMEDETIRIGVCLRLGLEICQPHRCRCGFLIPSNGLHALSCRRSAGRFPRHVLLNEVVKRALDSAGFPSTLEPIGLCRSDGKRPDGMTIFPFRGGRSLVWDVTCVDSFSDTVLTGTASTPGYACALAEERKLTKYAVLPNVVEFVPLAFETSGVVGKKVENLLRVVGGRISQNTNDRRETSWLFQRISVAILRGNCLSIRSASSSD
;
A
#
# COMPACT_ATOMS: atom_id res chain seq x y z
N MET A 1 7.97 -3.37 4.07
CA MET A 1 7.44 -2.51 2.98
C MET A 1 6.68 -1.37 3.64
N ARG A 2 7.05 -0.11 3.38
CA ARG A 2 6.18 1.03 3.74
C ARG A 2 5.12 1.10 2.65
N GLN A 3 3.86 0.87 2.99
CA GLN A 3 2.76 1.06 2.05
C GLN A 3 2.77 2.53 1.60
N VAL A 4 3.03 2.76 0.33
CA VAL A 4 2.77 4.08 -0.28
C VAL A 4 1.25 4.20 -0.29
N ILE A 5 0.68 5.04 0.58
CA ILE A 5 -0.74 5.38 0.54
C ILE A 5 -0.93 6.28 -0.68
N ILE A 6 -1.59 5.75 -1.71
CA ILE A 6 -1.83 6.41 -3.00
C ILE A 6 -3.31 6.80 -3.05
N PRO A 7 -3.66 7.99 -3.57
CA PRO A 7 -5.04 8.39 -3.71
C PRO A 7 -5.84 7.36 -4.54
N PRO A 8 -7.01 6.89 -4.08
CA PRO A 8 -7.85 5.93 -4.80
C PRO A 8 -8.11 6.32 -6.26
N PHE A 9 -8.16 7.63 -6.55
CA PHE A 9 -8.39 8.17 -7.89
C PHE A 9 -7.44 7.65 -8.97
N LEU A 10 -6.14 7.50 -8.70
CA LEU A 10 -5.18 7.02 -9.71
C LEU A 10 -5.42 5.54 -10.09
N TYR A 11 -5.83 4.72 -9.13
CA TYR A 11 -6.14 3.31 -9.35
C TYR A 11 -7.52 3.12 -10.01
N PHE A 12 -8.53 3.88 -9.58
CA PHE A 12 -9.85 3.89 -10.20
C PHE A 12 -9.81 4.43 -11.64
N HIS A 13 -9.04 5.50 -11.89
CA HIS A 13 -8.83 6.01 -13.24
C HIS A 13 -8.10 4.97 -14.12
N PHE A 14 -7.12 4.23 -13.59
CA PHE A 14 -6.51 3.12 -14.33
C PHE A 14 -7.56 2.07 -14.76
N LEU A 15 -8.43 1.62 -13.85
CA LEU A 15 -9.47 0.63 -14.18
C LEU A 15 -10.52 1.19 -15.16
N GLN A 16 -10.98 2.42 -14.95
CA GLN A 16 -12.00 3.06 -15.79
C GLN A 16 -11.48 3.38 -17.21
N THR A 17 -10.24 3.86 -17.34
CA THR A 17 -9.65 4.17 -18.65
C THR A 17 -9.34 2.89 -19.44
N VAL A 18 -9.07 1.79 -18.75
CA VAL A 18 -8.92 0.46 -19.36
C VAL A 18 -10.28 -0.07 -19.84
N ASP A 19 -11.33 -0.03 -19.01
CA ASP A 19 -12.67 -0.51 -19.38
C ASP A 19 -13.34 0.35 -20.47
N ALA A 20 -13.17 1.67 -20.43
CA ALA A 20 -13.77 2.59 -21.40
C ALA A 20 -13.16 2.48 -22.82
N ARG A 21 -11.89 2.09 -22.93
CA ARG A 21 -11.24 1.88 -24.24
C ARG A 21 -11.48 0.48 -24.81
N ASP A 22 -11.68 -0.53 -23.96
CA ASP A 22 -12.12 -1.87 -24.41
C ASP A 22 -13.56 -1.82 -24.99
N ALA A 23 -14.43 -0.92 -24.50
CA ALA A 23 -15.76 -0.69 -25.08
C ALA A 23 -15.71 -0.04 -26.48
N HIS A 24 -14.73 0.83 -26.75
CA HIS A 24 -14.61 1.49 -28.06
C HIS A 24 -13.93 0.64 -29.14
N LEU A 25 -13.28 -0.47 -28.77
CA LEU A 25 -12.64 -1.39 -29.73
C LEU A 25 -13.57 -2.53 -30.19
N HIS A 26 -14.76 -2.68 -29.59
CA HIS A 26 -15.68 -3.79 -29.87
C HIS A 26 -17.08 -3.42 -30.38
N ASP A 27 -17.47 -2.13 -30.46
CA ASP A 27 -18.78 -1.73 -30.99
C ASP A 27 -18.66 -0.69 -32.11
N ASN A 28 -18.59 -1.17 -33.35
CA ASN A 28 -18.99 -0.40 -34.54
C ASN A 28 -20.48 -0.65 -34.81
N ASN A 29 -21.37 -0.16 -33.94
CA ASN A 29 -22.79 0.10 -34.23
C ASN A 29 -23.55 0.62 -32.99
N LEU A 30 -23.43 1.91 -32.69
CA LEU A 30 -24.46 2.66 -31.95
C LEU A 30 -24.59 4.08 -32.55
N PRO A 31 -25.81 4.60 -32.75
CA PRO A 31 -26.03 5.88 -33.40
C PRO A 31 -25.97 7.05 -32.40
N GLY A 32 -25.33 8.15 -32.83
CA GLY A 32 -25.67 9.54 -32.49
C GLY A 32 -25.48 10.01 -31.04
N ASP A 33 -24.59 10.99 -30.89
CA ASP A 33 -24.50 11.96 -29.78
C ASP A 33 -23.83 11.53 -28.46
N LEU A 34 -22.50 11.41 -28.53
CA LEU A 34 -21.62 11.61 -27.38
C LEU A 34 -20.51 12.59 -27.80
N ILE A 35 -20.79 13.89 -27.65
CA ILE A 35 -19.77 14.93 -27.72
C ILE A 35 -18.90 14.76 -26.47
N VAL A 36 -17.71 14.19 -26.67
CA VAL A 36 -16.65 14.20 -25.66
C VAL A 36 -16.08 15.62 -25.65
N ASP A 37 -16.53 16.44 -24.71
CA ASP A 37 -15.98 17.77 -24.49
C ASP A 37 -14.62 17.64 -23.78
N HIS A 38 -13.55 17.77 -24.56
CA HIS A 38 -12.18 17.85 -24.08
C HIS A 38 -11.89 19.23 -23.49
N ASN A 39 -12.55 19.62 -22.40
CA ASN A 39 -12.18 20.78 -21.59
C ASN A 39 -12.82 20.72 -20.20
N ILE A 40 -12.11 20.14 -19.22
CA ILE A 40 -12.31 20.54 -17.82
C ILE A 40 -11.04 21.23 -17.35
N GLY A 41 -11.15 22.56 -17.37
CA GLY A 41 -10.10 23.51 -17.09
C GLY A 41 -9.58 23.49 -15.65
N SER A 42 -8.33 23.95 -15.58
CA SER A 42 -7.65 24.51 -14.42
C SER A 42 -8.55 25.40 -13.57
N VAL A 43 -8.73 25.07 -12.29
CA VAL A 43 -9.04 26.08 -11.27
C VAL A 43 -7.71 26.68 -10.83
N VAL A 44 -7.34 27.79 -11.47
CA VAL A 44 -6.31 28.69 -10.99
C VAL A 44 -6.88 29.42 -9.78
N LEU A 45 -6.39 29.09 -8.58
CA LEU A 45 -6.61 29.93 -7.40
C LEU A 45 -5.80 31.22 -7.59
N ASN A 46 -6.46 32.24 -8.13
CA ASN A 46 -5.90 33.57 -8.21
C ASN A 46 -5.93 34.19 -6.80
N ASN A 47 -4.76 34.35 -6.20
CA ASN A 47 -4.57 35.10 -4.96
C ASN A 47 -4.89 36.57 -5.21
N ASN A 48 -6.07 37.02 -4.81
CA ASN A 48 -6.30 38.44 -4.52
C ASN A 48 -7.06 38.58 -3.20
N ARG A 49 -6.49 39.39 -2.31
CA ARG A 49 -7.03 39.77 -1.00
C ARG A 49 -8.32 40.57 -1.19
N GLY A 50 -9.35 40.27 -0.39
CA GLY A 50 -10.44 41.20 -0.07
C GLY A 50 -11.85 40.62 -0.18
N ALA A 51 -12.64 40.88 0.88
CA ALA A 51 -14.09 40.64 1.04
C ALA A 51 -14.55 39.24 1.50
N TYR A 52 -14.96 39.18 2.78
CA TYR A 52 -15.88 38.19 3.32
C TYR A 52 -17.22 38.26 2.56
N GLY A 53 -17.71 37.11 2.07
CA GLY A 53 -19.03 36.95 1.47
C GLY A 53 -19.58 35.56 1.78
N GLY A 54 -20.75 35.49 2.40
CA GLY A 54 -21.36 34.26 2.91
C GLY A 54 -21.68 33.24 1.82
N ILE A 55 -21.43 31.97 2.12
CA ILE A 55 -21.82 30.84 1.28
C ILE A 55 -23.30 30.54 1.56
N HIS A 56 -24.16 30.83 0.58
CA HIS A 56 -25.58 30.46 0.60
C HIS A 56 -25.74 28.93 0.53
N LEU A 57 -26.21 28.32 1.62
CA LEU A 57 -26.90 27.02 1.60
C LEU A 57 -28.33 27.26 1.14
N ASN A 58 -28.73 26.83 -0.06
CA ASN A 58 -30.16 26.75 -0.39
C ASN A 58 -30.45 25.87 -1.61
N ALA A 59 -30.94 24.65 -1.35
CA ALA A 59 -31.88 23.89 -2.18
C ALA A 59 -32.30 22.60 -1.43
N ASP A 60 -31.33 21.84 -0.89
CA ASP A 60 -31.59 20.52 -0.30
C ASP A 60 -32.12 20.56 1.15
N LEU A 61 -31.82 21.63 1.89
CA LEU A 61 -32.41 21.90 3.20
C LEU A 61 -33.92 22.18 3.12
N GLN A 62 -34.44 22.69 2.00
CA GLN A 62 -35.87 22.93 1.84
C GLN A 62 -36.65 21.62 1.70
N VAL A 63 -36.07 20.61 1.04
CA VAL A 63 -36.68 19.27 0.91
C VAL A 63 -36.72 18.54 2.26
N LEU A 64 -35.65 18.67 3.05
CA LEU A 64 -35.56 18.12 4.41
C LEU A 64 -36.50 18.83 5.39
N THR A 65 -36.62 20.16 5.30
CA THR A 65 -37.56 20.94 6.12
C THR A 65 -39.01 20.63 5.75
N HIS A 66 -39.30 20.37 4.47
CA HIS A 66 -40.65 20.00 4.03
C HIS A 66 -41.06 18.61 4.54
N ARG A 67 -40.12 17.63 4.59
CA ARG A 67 -40.38 16.29 5.16
C ARG A 67 -40.50 16.29 6.69
N LEU A 68 -39.71 17.11 7.39
CA LEU A 68 -39.84 17.31 8.83
C LEU A 68 -41.17 17.99 9.19
N ASN A 69 -41.62 18.95 8.38
CA ASN A 69 -42.92 19.61 8.57
C ASN A 69 -44.12 18.71 8.26
N SER A 70 -44.00 17.74 7.32
CA SER A 70 -45.08 16.78 7.05
C SER A 70 -45.28 15.73 8.15
N MET A 71 -44.28 15.50 9.00
CA MET A 71 -44.35 14.57 10.13
C MET A 71 -44.71 15.23 11.47
N GLY A 72 -44.78 16.57 11.52
CA GLY A 72 -44.88 17.36 12.76
C GLY A 72 -46.22 18.05 12.99
N SER A 73 -47.34 17.55 12.47
CA SER A 73 -48.67 18.14 12.73
C SER A 73 -49.34 17.57 13.99
N GLN A 74 -48.60 17.49 15.10
CA GLN A 74 -49.13 17.36 16.46
C GLN A 74 -47.93 17.46 17.43
N LEU A 75 -47.51 18.68 17.78
CA LEU A 75 -46.73 19.06 18.97
C LEU A 75 -46.35 20.54 18.84
N SER A 76 -47.15 21.43 19.40
CA SER A 76 -46.88 22.87 19.49
C SER A 76 -46.11 23.19 20.78
N GLY A 77 -44.85 23.62 20.65
CA GLY A 77 -44.05 24.20 21.74
C GLY A 77 -42.56 24.32 21.38
N PRO A 78 -41.85 25.39 21.80
CA PRO A 78 -40.46 25.64 21.40
C PRO A 78 -39.48 24.66 22.08
N PRO A 79 -38.36 24.28 21.44
CA PRO A 79 -37.45 23.27 21.97
C PRO A 79 -36.49 23.87 23.02
N GLN A 80 -36.98 24.03 24.25
CA GLN A 80 -36.15 24.31 25.43
C GLN A 80 -35.73 23.04 26.20
N ALA A 81 -36.05 21.85 25.71
CA ALA A 81 -35.83 20.58 26.43
C ALA A 81 -34.50 19.85 26.12
N ILE A 82 -33.48 20.52 25.56
CA ILE A 82 -32.16 19.91 25.27
C ILE A 82 -31.09 20.26 26.32
N LEU A 83 -31.41 21.10 27.32
CA LEU A 83 -30.42 21.60 28.30
C LEU A 83 -30.60 21.12 29.75
N ILE A 84 -31.47 20.13 30.01
CA ILE A 84 -31.63 19.57 31.37
C ILE A 84 -31.61 18.03 31.29
N ALA A 85 -30.42 17.47 31.07
CA ALA A 85 -30.10 16.06 31.36
C ALA A 85 -28.60 15.86 31.60
N GLU A 86 -27.91 16.85 32.20
CA GLU A 86 -26.49 16.75 32.59
C GLU A 86 -26.27 16.23 34.02
N GLN A 87 -27.30 15.66 34.67
CA GLN A 87 -27.14 15.10 36.01
C GLN A 87 -27.44 13.59 36.03
N LYS A 88 -26.36 12.84 36.29
CA LYS A 88 -26.27 11.40 36.55
C LYS A 88 -26.52 10.47 35.35
N MET A 89 -25.47 10.23 34.57
CA MET A 89 -25.26 8.94 33.92
C MET A 89 -23.81 8.50 34.15
N GLU A 90 -23.60 7.75 35.23
CA GLU A 90 -22.40 6.92 35.41
C GLU A 90 -22.50 5.74 34.45
N GLY A 91 -22.22 5.99 33.16
CA GLY A 91 -21.82 4.92 32.24
C GLY A 91 -20.44 4.38 32.66
N PRO A 92 -20.01 3.21 32.18
CA PRO A 92 -18.73 2.66 32.58
C PRO A 92 -17.60 3.61 32.15
N HIS A 93 -17.01 4.34 33.11
CA HIS A 93 -15.97 5.34 32.86
C HIS A 93 -14.78 4.77 32.06
N HIS A 94 -14.58 3.44 32.09
CA HIS A 94 -13.54 2.74 31.34
C HIS A 94 -13.74 2.68 29.82
N LEU A 95 -14.94 2.99 29.30
CA LEU A 95 -15.25 3.02 27.86
C LEU A 95 -15.10 4.43 27.24
N VAL A 96 -14.97 5.48 28.04
CA VAL A 96 -14.75 6.84 27.56
C VAL A 96 -13.31 7.00 27.07
N MET A 97 -13.13 7.61 25.91
CA MET A 97 -11.85 7.68 25.22
C MET A 97 -11.23 9.09 25.28
N PRO A 98 -9.89 9.20 25.36
CA PRO A 98 -9.23 10.50 25.23
C PRO A 98 -9.17 10.95 23.75
N PRO A 99 -9.24 12.26 23.46
CA PRO A 99 -9.19 12.80 22.10
C PRO A 99 -7.97 12.34 21.27
N CYS A 100 -6.85 12.07 21.92
CA CYS A 100 -5.63 11.58 21.27
C CYS A 100 -5.80 10.21 20.60
N VAL A 101 -6.65 9.33 21.16
CA VAL A 101 -6.97 8.02 20.56
C VAL A 101 -7.75 8.21 19.27
N ILE A 102 -8.72 9.12 19.25
CA ILE A 102 -9.49 9.43 18.05
C ILE A 102 -8.60 10.01 16.96
N MET A 103 -7.72 10.94 17.34
CA MET A 103 -6.76 11.52 16.40
C MET A 103 -5.81 10.46 15.83
N ASP A 104 -5.30 9.52 16.64
CA ASP A 104 -4.49 8.38 16.16
C ASP A 104 -5.27 7.52 15.15
N HIS A 105 -6.56 7.29 15.40
CA HIS A 105 -7.41 6.52 14.51
C HIS A 105 -7.72 7.25 13.20
N ILE A 106 -8.13 8.53 13.23
CA ILE A 106 -8.40 9.33 12.02
C ILE A 106 -7.13 9.39 11.14
N ASN A 107 -5.96 9.61 11.73
CA ASN A 107 -4.70 9.68 10.97
C ASN A 107 -4.27 8.34 10.35
N ARG A 108 -4.74 7.20 10.90
CA ARG A 108 -4.43 5.86 10.39
C ARG A 108 -5.45 5.34 9.37
N ILE A 109 -6.55 6.05 9.17
CA ILE A 109 -7.63 5.61 8.29
C ILE A 109 -7.35 6.08 6.86
N ALA A 110 -7.11 5.13 5.94
CA ALA A 110 -6.80 5.41 4.54
C ALA A 110 -7.91 5.00 3.54
N SER A 111 -9.02 4.40 3.99
CA SER A 111 -9.93 3.63 3.10
C SER A 111 -11.42 3.74 3.38
N TYR A 112 -11.87 4.68 4.22
CA TYR A 112 -13.29 4.80 4.54
C TYR A 112 -13.95 5.75 3.54
N GLN A 113 -14.54 5.21 2.48
CA GLN A 113 -15.52 5.96 1.67
C GLN A 113 -16.76 6.20 2.54
N GLY A 114 -17.24 7.45 2.60
CA GLY A 114 -18.42 7.83 3.38
C GLY A 114 -19.72 7.59 2.61
N ALA A 115 -20.83 7.49 3.34
CA ALA A 115 -22.19 7.48 2.83
C ALA A 115 -22.85 8.83 3.09
N GLU A 116 -23.58 9.36 2.08
CA GLU A 116 -24.46 10.55 1.96
C GLU A 116 -24.10 11.88 2.67
N ASP A 117 -23.47 11.86 3.83
CA ASP A 117 -22.63 12.95 4.30
C ASP A 117 -21.37 12.98 3.43
N ARG A 118 -21.30 13.93 2.49
CA ARG A 118 -20.15 14.16 1.58
C ARG A 118 -18.87 14.59 2.32
N LYS A 119 -18.64 14.16 3.55
CA LYS A 119 -17.38 14.36 4.27
C LYS A 119 -16.54 13.10 4.14
N ASN A 120 -15.53 13.16 3.29
CA ASN A 120 -14.54 12.10 3.23
C ASN A 120 -13.67 12.14 4.51
N ILE A 121 -13.10 11.02 4.93
CA ILE A 121 -12.24 10.97 6.13
C ILE A 121 -10.98 11.86 6.00
N PHE A 122 -10.57 12.19 4.77
CA PHE A 122 -9.45 13.08 4.48
C PHE A 122 -9.79 14.54 4.83
N GLU A 123 -11.02 14.98 4.53
CA GLU A 123 -11.55 16.29 4.92
C GLU A 123 -11.67 16.38 6.43
N LEU A 124 -12.12 15.32 7.11
CA LEU A 124 -12.11 15.30 8.58
C LEU A 124 -10.71 15.48 9.14
N ARG A 125 -9.70 14.81 8.56
CA ARG A 125 -8.30 14.96 8.95
C ARG A 125 -7.78 16.38 8.74
N ASP A 126 -8.13 17.00 7.61
CA ASP A 126 -7.68 18.36 7.30
C ASP A 126 -8.40 19.39 8.20
N LEU A 127 -9.67 19.17 8.53
CA LEU A 127 -10.48 20.02 9.42
C LEU A 127 -10.00 19.98 10.88
N ILE A 128 -9.45 18.85 11.35
CA ILE A 128 -8.85 18.72 12.70
C ILE A 128 -7.34 18.94 12.71
N SER A 129 -6.76 19.40 11.60
CA SER A 129 -5.32 19.61 11.50
C SER A 129 -4.85 20.77 12.40
N PRO A 130 -3.56 20.82 12.78
CA PRO A 130 -3.03 21.95 13.55
C PRO A 130 -3.24 23.32 12.88
N LEU A 131 -3.40 23.34 11.55
CA LEU A 131 -3.62 24.55 10.76
C LEU A 131 -4.97 25.23 11.05
N THR A 132 -5.96 24.49 11.55
CA THR A 132 -7.29 25.03 11.90
C THR A 132 -7.40 25.48 13.37
N ALA A 133 -6.30 25.40 14.13
CA ALA A 133 -6.16 25.91 15.49
C ALA A 133 -7.31 25.48 16.44
N ASP A 134 -7.95 26.42 17.13
CA ASP A 134 -9.00 26.15 18.12
C ASP A 134 -10.23 25.48 17.52
N SER A 135 -10.61 25.84 16.29
CA SER A 135 -11.75 25.23 15.59
C SER A 135 -11.53 23.74 15.36
N GLY A 136 -10.31 23.35 14.97
CA GLY A 136 -9.94 21.94 14.81
C GLY A 136 -9.97 21.17 16.13
N ARG A 137 -9.48 21.78 17.22
CA ARG A 137 -9.53 21.20 18.57
C ARG A 137 -10.97 20.99 19.04
N ALA A 138 -11.82 22.00 18.92
CA ALA A 138 -13.23 21.92 19.32
C ALA A 138 -14.01 20.88 18.52
N LEU A 139 -13.72 20.74 17.22
CA LEU A 139 -14.28 19.68 16.38
C LEU A 139 -13.83 18.30 16.86
N LEU A 140 -12.54 18.10 17.13
CA LEU A 140 -12.00 16.83 17.64
C LEU A 140 -12.66 16.43 18.97
N ASP A 141 -12.83 17.37 19.90
CA ASP A 141 -13.52 17.12 21.18
C ASP A 141 -15.00 16.76 20.97
N SER A 142 -15.66 17.37 19.99
CA SER A 142 -17.05 17.06 19.65
C SER A 142 -17.19 15.67 19.03
N ILE A 143 -16.27 15.28 18.14
CA ILE A 143 -16.18 13.92 17.61
C ILE A 143 -15.94 12.94 18.76
N ASN A 144 -15.09 13.30 19.74
CA ASN A 144 -14.85 12.46 20.91
C ASN A 144 -16.07 12.20 21.77
N ARG A 145 -16.84 13.24 22.06
CA ARG A 145 -18.11 13.11 22.78
C ARG A 145 -19.10 12.24 22.00
N LEU A 146 -19.23 12.44 20.69
CA LEU A 146 -20.12 11.63 19.85
C LEU A 146 -19.71 10.15 19.85
N CYS A 147 -18.44 9.84 19.59
CA CYS A 147 -17.94 8.46 19.62
C CYS A 147 -18.14 7.82 20.99
N SER A 148 -17.92 8.54 22.09
CA SER A 148 -18.15 8.04 23.45
C SER A 148 -19.63 7.69 23.68
N ARG A 149 -20.56 8.52 23.19
CA ARG A 149 -22.00 8.21 23.24
C ARG A 149 -22.38 6.99 22.40
N ILE A 150 -21.79 6.84 21.21
CA ILE A 150 -22.00 5.66 20.36
C ILE A 150 -21.53 4.38 21.08
N VAL A 151 -20.33 4.40 21.64
CA VAL A 151 -19.72 3.24 22.32
C VAL A 151 -20.52 2.84 23.56
N THR A 152 -21.03 3.81 24.32
CA THR A 152 -21.78 3.56 25.55
C THR A 152 -23.26 3.25 25.33
N GLY A 153 -23.74 3.24 24.08
CA GLY A 153 -25.16 3.02 23.79
C GLY A 153 -26.04 4.26 24.02
N ALA A 154 -25.48 5.39 24.43
CA ALA A 154 -26.19 6.60 24.84
C ALA A 154 -26.64 7.49 23.66
N ILE A 155 -27.18 6.87 22.60
CA ILE A 155 -27.72 7.53 21.41
C ILE A 155 -29.25 7.50 21.44
N PRO A 156 -29.94 8.65 21.33
CA PRO A 156 -31.41 8.69 21.26
C PRO A 156 -31.94 7.93 20.03
N ALA A 157 -33.13 7.33 20.14
CA ALA A 157 -33.72 6.51 19.07
C ALA A 157 -33.77 7.23 17.71
N VAL A 158 -34.21 8.50 17.69
CA VAL A 158 -34.27 9.32 16.47
C VAL A 158 -32.89 9.49 15.82
N ALA A 159 -31.84 9.66 16.61
CA ALA A 159 -30.48 9.80 16.11
C ALA A 159 -29.87 8.46 15.69
N ARG A 160 -30.32 7.35 16.29
CA ARG A 160 -29.87 6.00 15.94
C ARG A 160 -30.20 5.69 14.49
N ASP A 161 -31.42 5.97 14.04
CA ASP A 161 -31.85 5.63 12.68
C ASP A 161 -31.01 6.33 11.62
N LEU A 162 -30.61 7.58 11.88
CA LEU A 162 -29.70 8.32 11.01
C LEU A 162 -28.27 7.75 11.07
N LEU A 163 -27.70 7.61 12.27
CA LEU A 163 -26.29 7.23 12.47
C LEU A 163 -25.98 5.77 12.10
N PHE A 164 -26.98 4.90 12.18
CA PHE A 164 -26.84 3.47 11.90
C PHE A 164 -27.44 3.05 10.56
N SER A 165 -27.98 3.98 9.77
CA SER A 165 -28.22 3.78 8.34
C SER A 165 -26.90 3.55 7.58
N ALA A 166 -27.00 2.98 6.38
CA ALA A 166 -25.84 2.73 5.52
C ALA A 166 -26.19 2.83 4.03
N ASN A 167 -25.26 3.32 3.22
CA ASN A 167 -25.38 3.20 1.77
C ASN A 167 -25.00 1.79 1.34
N LEU A 168 -25.85 1.17 0.53
CA LEU A 168 -25.60 -0.15 -0.01
C LEU A 168 -24.91 -0.03 -1.36
N THR A 169 -23.83 -0.78 -1.53
CA THR A 169 -23.13 -0.92 -2.81
C THR A 169 -23.10 -2.39 -3.21
N ALA A 170 -23.65 -2.72 -4.38
CA ALA A 170 -23.61 -4.08 -4.91
C ALA A 170 -22.31 -4.30 -5.70
N LEU A 171 -21.42 -5.15 -5.18
CA LEU A 171 -20.21 -5.57 -5.87
C LEU A 171 -20.42 -6.91 -6.57
N ARG A 172 -19.91 -7.03 -7.81
CA ARG A 172 -19.93 -8.29 -8.55
C ARG A 172 -18.82 -9.21 -8.05
N LYS A 173 -19.16 -10.47 -7.75
CA LYS A 173 -18.21 -11.55 -7.47
C LYS A 173 -17.70 -12.15 -8.77
N SER A 174 -16.54 -12.79 -8.71
CA SER A 174 -15.96 -13.49 -9.88
C SER A 174 -16.82 -14.64 -10.40
N ASP A 175 -17.66 -15.23 -9.55
CA ASP A 175 -18.62 -16.28 -9.90
C ASP A 175 -19.95 -15.72 -10.47
N GLY A 176 -20.02 -14.42 -10.73
CA GLY A 176 -21.23 -13.74 -11.20
C GLY A 176 -22.23 -13.37 -10.10
N GLY A 177 -22.04 -13.86 -8.87
CA GLY A 177 -22.88 -13.50 -7.73
C GLY A 177 -22.74 -12.04 -7.29
N LEU A 178 -23.65 -11.56 -6.45
CA LEU A 178 -23.60 -10.21 -5.88
C LEU A 178 -23.10 -10.25 -4.42
N ARG A 179 -22.37 -9.20 -4.04
CA ARG A 179 -21.93 -8.94 -2.66
C ARG A 179 -22.43 -7.56 -2.24
N PRO A 180 -23.45 -7.48 -1.36
CA PRO A 180 -23.94 -6.21 -0.85
C PRO A 180 -23.00 -5.68 0.22
N ILE A 181 -22.41 -4.49 0.02
CA ILE A 181 -21.57 -3.80 0.99
C ILE A 181 -22.35 -2.64 1.58
N ALA A 182 -22.64 -2.71 2.88
CA ALA A 182 -23.25 -1.64 3.66
C ALA A 182 -22.17 -0.70 4.19
N VAL A 183 -22.04 0.47 3.56
CA VAL A 183 -21.14 1.55 3.96
C VAL A 183 -21.86 2.41 4.99
N GLY A 184 -21.64 2.12 6.28
CA GLY A 184 -22.24 2.89 7.38
C GLY A 184 -21.64 4.30 7.55
N ASN A 185 -22.31 5.10 8.37
CA ASN A 185 -21.84 6.44 8.74
C ASN A 185 -20.39 6.44 9.28
N VAL A 186 -19.62 7.48 8.96
CA VAL A 186 -18.21 7.60 9.32
C VAL A 186 -17.97 7.54 10.85
N PHE A 187 -18.85 8.14 11.65
CA PHE A 187 -18.69 8.19 13.12
C PHE A 187 -19.01 6.85 13.78
N ARG A 188 -20.04 6.13 13.28
CA ARG A 188 -20.32 4.74 13.67
C ARG A 188 -19.11 3.86 13.37
N ARG A 189 -18.59 3.94 12.14
CA ARG A 189 -17.45 3.16 11.68
C ARG A 189 -16.17 3.48 12.46
N LEU A 190 -15.96 4.75 12.83
CA LEU A 190 -14.85 5.17 13.68
C LEU A 190 -14.96 4.56 15.08
N ALA A 191 -16.12 4.70 15.74
CA ALA A 191 -16.38 4.10 17.06
C ALA A 191 -16.20 2.58 17.04
N ALA A 192 -16.79 1.90 16.06
CA ALA A 192 -16.66 0.46 15.84
C ALA A 192 -15.19 0.02 15.67
N LYS A 193 -14.40 0.79 14.91
CA LYS A 193 -12.97 0.49 14.70
C LYS A 193 -12.15 0.67 15.97
N ILE A 194 -12.47 1.66 16.80
CA ILE A 194 -11.75 1.86 18.06
C ILE A 194 -12.06 0.72 19.03
N MET A 195 -13.34 0.36 19.17
CA MET A 195 -13.76 -0.76 20.02
C MET A 195 -13.19 -2.10 19.54
N SER A 196 -13.21 -2.36 18.22
CA SER A 196 -12.55 -3.50 17.60
C SER A 196 -11.08 -3.61 18.01
N ARG A 197 -10.32 -2.50 17.94
CA ARG A 197 -8.90 -2.48 18.32
C ARG A 197 -8.67 -2.74 19.81
N ARG A 198 -9.61 -2.34 20.67
CA ARG A 198 -9.55 -2.56 22.12
C ARG A 198 -9.70 -4.04 22.47
N VAL A 199 -10.66 -4.74 21.87
CA VAL A 199 -11.01 -6.11 22.28
C VAL A 199 -10.27 -7.22 21.53
N ILE A 200 -9.84 -6.98 20.28
CA ILE A 200 -9.16 -7.99 19.44
C ILE A 200 -7.93 -8.61 20.12
N PRO A 201 -7.02 -7.86 20.80
CA PRO A 201 -5.81 -8.44 21.38
C PRO A 201 -6.04 -9.55 22.42
N GLN A 202 -7.19 -9.52 23.11
CA GLN A 202 -7.61 -10.56 24.05
C GLN A 202 -8.34 -11.69 23.32
N LEU A 203 -9.44 -11.37 22.62
CA LEU A 203 -10.28 -12.37 21.96
C LEU A 203 -9.52 -13.21 20.92
N CYS A 204 -8.56 -12.61 20.22
CA CYS A 204 -7.70 -13.33 19.28
C CYS A 204 -6.94 -14.49 19.93
N ARG A 205 -6.52 -14.36 21.20
CA ARG A 205 -5.83 -15.45 21.90
C ARG A 205 -6.78 -16.56 22.28
N GLU A 206 -8.02 -16.20 22.62
CA GLU A 206 -9.06 -17.16 22.94
C GLU A 206 -9.46 -17.95 21.70
N PHE A 207 -9.65 -17.30 20.55
CA PHE A 207 -10.03 -17.94 19.28
C PHE A 207 -9.03 -18.98 18.77
N LEU A 208 -7.75 -18.82 19.11
CA LEU A 208 -6.72 -19.79 18.75
C LEU A 208 -6.85 -21.07 19.59
N PRO A 209 -6.53 -22.25 19.01
CA PRO A 209 -5.94 -22.46 17.70
C PRO A 209 -6.96 -22.73 16.58
N PHE A 210 -8.25 -22.41 16.75
CA PHE A 210 -9.29 -22.81 15.79
C PHE A 210 -9.64 -21.70 14.79
N GLN A 211 -9.79 -20.45 15.25
CA GLN A 211 -10.24 -19.34 14.41
C GLN A 211 -9.13 -18.30 14.21
N PHE A 212 -8.70 -18.14 12.95
CA PHE A 212 -7.58 -17.30 12.52
C PHE A 212 -8.00 -16.04 11.76
N GLY A 213 -9.29 -15.88 11.47
CA GLY A 213 -9.84 -14.79 10.68
C GLY A 213 -9.78 -13.40 11.36
N VAL A 214 -9.47 -13.34 12.66
CA VAL A 214 -9.53 -12.11 13.45
C VAL A 214 -8.25 -11.89 14.24
N GLY A 215 -7.55 -10.79 13.96
CA GLY A 215 -6.40 -10.34 14.77
C GLY A 215 -5.09 -11.10 14.56
N VAL A 216 -5.09 -12.21 13.80
CA VAL A 216 -3.89 -13.02 13.57
C VAL A 216 -3.12 -12.55 12.34
N LYS A 217 -1.96 -11.93 12.58
CA LYS A 217 -1.07 -11.47 11.51
C LYS A 217 -0.43 -12.66 10.80
N GLY A 218 -0.61 -12.75 9.48
CA GLY A 218 -0.05 -13.84 8.66
C GLY A 218 -0.87 -15.13 8.67
N ALA A 219 -2.10 -15.11 9.20
CA ALA A 219 -2.99 -16.27 9.27
C ALA A 219 -3.10 -17.06 7.95
N CYS A 220 -3.43 -16.40 6.84
CA CYS A 220 -3.58 -17.08 5.55
C CYS A 220 -2.28 -17.78 5.12
N GLU A 221 -1.12 -17.17 5.40
CA GLU A 221 0.18 -17.79 5.11
C GLU A 221 0.37 -19.04 5.98
N ALA A 222 0.12 -18.94 7.28
CA ALA A 222 0.24 -20.05 8.22
C ALA A 222 -0.67 -21.23 7.87
N LEU A 223 -1.94 -20.97 7.55
CA LEU A 223 -2.91 -22.00 7.20
C LEU A 223 -2.53 -22.69 5.88
N ALA A 224 -2.08 -21.94 4.87
CA ALA A 224 -1.59 -22.52 3.63
C ALA A 224 -0.35 -23.41 3.85
N HIS A 225 0.59 -22.97 4.69
CA HIS A 225 1.77 -23.77 5.04
C HIS A 225 1.42 -25.02 5.84
N ALA A 226 0.48 -24.93 6.79
CA ALA A 226 0.00 -26.08 7.54
C ALA A 226 -0.67 -27.12 6.63
N SER A 227 -1.58 -26.69 5.76
CA SER A 227 -2.24 -27.60 4.80
C SER A 227 -1.24 -28.26 3.84
N ARG A 228 -0.21 -27.53 3.42
CA ARG A 228 0.87 -28.11 2.61
C ARG A 228 1.68 -29.14 3.37
N GLN A 229 2.01 -28.87 4.63
CA GLN A 229 2.75 -29.82 5.44
C GLN A 229 1.98 -31.14 5.55
N VAL A 230 0.67 -31.08 5.87
CA VAL A 230 -0.20 -32.26 5.93
C VAL A 230 -0.25 -33.00 4.59
N THR A 231 -0.32 -32.27 3.48
CA THR A 231 -0.35 -32.85 2.14
C THR A 231 0.94 -33.60 1.78
N ILE A 232 2.09 -33.13 2.29
CA ILE A 232 3.40 -33.70 2.02
C ILE A 232 3.69 -34.89 2.94
N SER A 233 3.46 -34.72 4.25
CA SER A 233 3.71 -35.78 5.23
C SER A 233 2.68 -36.90 5.16
N LYS A 234 1.46 -36.59 4.69
CA LYS A 234 0.34 -37.54 4.54
C LYS A 234 0.15 -38.40 5.80
N PRO A 235 -0.11 -37.77 6.96
CA PRO A 235 -0.17 -38.51 8.21
C PRO A 235 -1.34 -39.50 8.17
N LYS A 236 -1.11 -40.69 8.73
CA LYS A 236 -2.07 -41.82 8.66
C LYS A 236 -3.43 -41.49 9.29
N ASN A 237 -3.47 -40.60 10.27
CA ASN A 237 -4.70 -40.15 10.92
C ASN A 237 -5.40 -39.00 10.17
N VAL A 238 -4.89 -38.55 9.01
CA VAL A 238 -5.54 -37.54 8.15
C VAL A 238 -5.61 -38.05 6.70
N PRO A 239 -6.41 -39.09 6.42
CA PRO A 239 -6.58 -39.59 5.05
C PRO A 239 -7.34 -38.63 4.12
N PHE A 240 -8.18 -37.74 4.69
CA PHE A 240 -8.99 -36.79 3.93
C PHE A 240 -8.91 -35.37 4.49
N LEU A 241 -9.13 -34.39 3.62
CA LEU A 241 -9.47 -33.00 3.98
C LEU A 241 -10.88 -32.67 3.48
N LEU A 242 -11.64 -31.95 4.29
CA LEU A 242 -12.96 -31.43 3.95
C LEU A 242 -12.96 -29.91 4.12
N LYS A 243 -13.18 -29.19 3.03
CA LYS A 243 -13.40 -27.74 3.03
C LYS A 243 -14.89 -27.45 3.00
N LEU A 244 -15.35 -26.58 3.90
CA LEU A 244 -16.75 -26.15 3.97
C LEU A 244 -16.86 -24.64 3.69
N ASP A 245 -17.87 -24.28 2.91
CA ASP A 245 -18.24 -22.89 2.56
C ASP A 245 -19.65 -22.61 3.09
N VAL A 246 -19.88 -21.40 3.60
CA VAL A 246 -21.17 -21.00 4.20
C VAL A 246 -21.95 -20.08 3.25
N LYS A 247 -23.21 -20.41 3.00
CA LYS A 247 -24.07 -19.63 2.12
C LYS A 247 -24.41 -18.27 2.76
N ASN A 248 -23.98 -17.20 2.09
CA ASN A 248 -24.28 -15.82 2.49
C ASN A 248 -23.90 -15.50 3.95
N ALA A 249 -22.84 -16.13 4.44
CA ALA A 249 -22.45 -16.24 5.85
C ALA A 249 -22.82 -15.04 6.73
N PHE A 250 -22.15 -13.88 6.53
CA PHE A 250 -22.35 -12.67 7.33
C PHE A 250 -23.82 -12.23 7.41
N ASN A 251 -24.55 -12.24 6.30
CA ASN A 251 -25.91 -11.73 6.25
C ASN A 251 -26.96 -12.72 6.81
N SER A 252 -26.55 -13.97 7.09
CA SER A 252 -27.46 -15.03 7.53
C SER A 252 -27.44 -15.26 9.04
N VAL A 253 -26.39 -14.80 9.74
CA VAL A 253 -26.27 -15.00 11.20
C VAL A 253 -27.47 -14.40 11.94
N ARG A 254 -28.05 -15.21 12.82
CA ARG A 254 -29.13 -14.80 13.72
C ARG A 254 -28.67 -13.72 14.71
N ARG A 255 -29.44 -12.62 14.79
CA ARG A 255 -29.06 -11.45 15.60
C ARG A 255 -29.27 -11.64 17.09
N ASP A 256 -30.27 -12.42 17.48
CA ASP A 256 -30.49 -12.82 18.87
C ASP A 256 -29.30 -13.63 19.39
N HIS A 257 -28.89 -14.68 18.67
CA HIS A 257 -27.67 -15.45 18.97
C HIS A 257 -26.42 -14.56 19.00
N MET A 258 -26.27 -13.66 18.03
CA MET A 258 -25.13 -12.74 18.00
C MET A 258 -25.08 -11.84 19.25
N LEU A 259 -26.21 -11.28 19.68
CA LEU A 259 -26.27 -10.41 20.85
C LEU A 259 -25.97 -11.18 22.14
N GLU A 260 -26.50 -12.40 22.26
CA GLU A 260 -26.21 -13.32 23.37
C GLU A 260 -24.71 -13.65 23.43
N ALA A 261 -24.15 -14.15 22.33
CA ALA A 261 -22.73 -14.50 22.24
C ALA A 261 -21.81 -13.31 22.50
N VAL A 262 -22.19 -12.10 22.06
CA VAL A 262 -21.44 -10.87 22.38
C VAL A 262 -21.54 -10.53 23.87
N GLY A 263 -22.72 -10.64 24.47
CA GLY A 263 -22.93 -10.40 25.90
C GLY A 263 -22.08 -11.33 26.77
N GLU A 264 -21.93 -12.59 26.37
CA GLU A 264 -21.12 -13.58 27.08
C GLU A 264 -19.62 -13.39 26.87
N ARG A 265 -19.19 -13.22 25.60
CA ARG A 265 -17.78 -13.27 25.22
C ARG A 265 -17.07 -11.92 25.27
N CYS A 266 -17.81 -10.84 25.02
CA CYS A 266 -17.24 -9.51 24.91
C CYS A 266 -18.27 -8.42 25.28
N PRO A 267 -18.73 -8.38 26.55
CA PRO A 267 -19.80 -7.48 26.99
C PRO A 267 -19.52 -5.99 26.72
N ASP A 268 -18.25 -5.57 26.68
CA ASP A 268 -17.83 -4.21 26.29
C ASP A 268 -18.35 -3.78 24.90
N LEU A 269 -18.61 -4.72 23.99
CA LEU A 269 -19.18 -4.45 22.68
C LEU A 269 -20.70 -4.41 22.67
N LEU A 270 -21.36 -4.99 23.68
CA LEU A 270 -22.80 -5.17 23.67
C LEU A 270 -23.59 -3.87 23.45
N PRO A 271 -23.24 -2.70 24.04
CA PRO A 271 -24.00 -1.47 23.81
C PRO A 271 -23.98 -1.00 22.35
N ILE A 272 -22.80 -0.96 21.71
CA ILE A 272 -22.68 -0.53 20.31
C ILE A 272 -23.26 -1.57 19.33
N VAL A 273 -23.10 -2.86 19.63
CA VAL A 273 -23.68 -3.95 18.82
C VAL A 273 -25.20 -3.94 18.93
N SER A 274 -25.74 -3.68 20.12
CA SER A 274 -27.19 -3.51 20.34
C SER A 274 -27.72 -2.33 19.53
N LEU A 275 -27.06 -1.16 19.56
CA LEU A 275 -27.48 -0.03 18.72
C LEU A 275 -27.49 -0.38 17.22
N ALA A 276 -26.53 -1.17 16.76
CA ALA A 276 -26.42 -1.54 15.36
C ALA A 276 -27.45 -2.60 14.92
N TYR A 277 -27.69 -3.61 15.75
CA TYR A 277 -28.34 -4.84 15.31
C TYR A 277 -29.58 -5.25 16.09
N SER A 278 -29.88 -4.67 17.26
CA SER A 278 -31.13 -5.01 17.99
C SER A 278 -32.41 -4.61 17.24
N LEU A 279 -32.31 -3.62 16.36
CA LEU A 279 -33.40 -3.15 15.52
C LEU A 279 -32.97 -3.13 14.04
N PRO A 280 -33.91 -3.28 13.09
CA PRO A 280 -33.63 -3.08 11.68
C PRO A 280 -33.00 -1.71 11.42
N SER A 281 -32.01 -1.65 10.51
CA SER A 281 -31.43 -0.38 10.04
C SER A 281 -31.71 -0.20 8.55
N SER A 282 -31.91 1.06 8.14
CA SER A 282 -32.19 1.42 6.76
C SER A 282 -30.93 1.36 5.90
N LEU A 283 -30.96 0.53 4.85
CA LEU A 283 -29.94 0.48 3.80
C LEU A 283 -30.44 1.25 2.58
N LEU A 284 -29.69 2.26 2.16
CA LEU A 284 -30.04 3.11 1.03
C LEU A 284 -29.42 2.56 -0.25
N PHE A 285 -30.25 2.22 -1.24
CA PHE A 285 -29.80 1.69 -2.52
C PHE A 285 -30.58 2.33 -3.68
N SER A 286 -29.91 3.16 -4.48
CA SER A 286 -30.50 3.80 -5.67
C SER A 286 -31.86 4.45 -5.39
N GLY A 287 -31.96 5.24 -4.31
CA GLY A 287 -33.19 5.92 -3.89
C GLY A 287 -34.24 5.05 -3.21
N LYS A 288 -33.99 3.74 -3.06
CA LYS A 288 -34.83 2.80 -2.31
C LYS A 288 -34.25 2.54 -0.92
N VAL A 289 -35.14 2.23 0.02
CA VAL A 289 -34.77 1.81 1.37
C VAL A 289 -35.00 0.31 1.49
N ILE A 290 -33.97 -0.42 1.95
CA ILE A 290 -34.02 -1.86 2.26
C ILE A 290 -33.74 -2.02 3.74
N ASN A 291 -34.58 -2.73 4.48
CA ASN A 291 -34.35 -2.97 5.90
C ASN A 291 -33.32 -4.09 6.12
N SER A 292 -32.29 -3.80 6.90
CA SER A 292 -31.33 -4.80 7.37
C SER A 292 -31.86 -5.44 8.64
N GLU A 293 -32.54 -6.58 8.49
CA GLU A 293 -33.25 -7.27 9.58
C GLU A 293 -32.50 -8.49 10.14
N CYS A 294 -31.66 -9.12 9.32
CA CYS A 294 -30.87 -10.29 9.69
C CYS A 294 -29.37 -10.02 9.45
N GLY A 295 -28.52 -10.81 10.11
CA GLY A 295 -27.10 -10.83 9.85
C GLY A 295 -26.31 -9.62 10.31
N ILE A 296 -25.01 -9.79 10.11
CA ILE A 296 -23.94 -8.82 10.29
C ILE A 296 -23.72 -8.10 8.96
N GLN A 297 -23.78 -6.78 8.99
CA GLN A 297 -23.59 -5.94 7.80
C GLN A 297 -22.16 -6.06 7.24
N GLN A 298 -22.04 -6.47 5.98
CA GLN A 298 -20.76 -6.50 5.28
C GLN A 298 -20.26 -5.06 5.01
N GLY A 299 -19.15 -4.68 5.62
CA GLY A 299 -18.64 -3.30 5.61
C GLY A 299 -18.57 -2.67 7.01
N ASP A 300 -19.21 -3.29 8.00
CA ASP A 300 -19.03 -2.93 9.41
C ASP A 300 -17.61 -3.30 9.87
N PRO A 301 -16.83 -2.36 10.46
CA PRO A 301 -15.52 -2.65 11.05
C PRO A 301 -15.51 -3.73 12.14
N LEU A 302 -16.62 -3.95 12.84
CA LEU A 302 -16.79 -5.03 13.82
C LEU A 302 -17.17 -6.37 13.18
N GLY A 303 -17.61 -6.36 11.91
CA GLY A 303 -18.26 -7.50 11.28
C GLY A 303 -17.48 -8.83 11.40
N PRO A 304 -16.20 -8.90 10.99
CA PRO A 304 -15.41 -10.12 11.10
C PRO A 304 -15.28 -10.64 12.54
N LEU A 305 -15.15 -9.74 13.51
CA LEU A 305 -15.08 -10.10 14.93
C LEU A 305 -16.41 -10.69 15.42
N LEU A 306 -17.53 -10.04 15.10
CA LEU A 306 -18.87 -10.52 15.49
C LEU A 306 -19.14 -11.91 14.89
N PHE A 307 -18.77 -12.12 13.63
CA PHE A 307 -18.94 -13.40 12.98
C PHE A 307 -18.12 -14.50 13.68
N ALA A 308 -16.84 -14.22 13.96
CA ALA A 308 -15.96 -15.14 14.69
C ALA A 308 -16.51 -15.49 16.08
N VAL A 309 -17.03 -14.51 16.83
CA VAL A 309 -17.69 -14.75 18.14
C VAL A 309 -18.88 -15.71 17.99
N CYS A 310 -19.72 -15.50 16.98
CA CYS A 310 -20.93 -16.31 16.77
C CYS A 310 -20.62 -17.78 16.49
N VAL A 311 -19.54 -18.07 15.76
CA VAL A 311 -19.18 -19.44 15.33
C VAL A 311 -18.16 -20.14 16.23
N ASP A 312 -17.59 -19.45 17.22
CA ASP A 312 -16.48 -20.00 18.03
C ASP A 312 -16.87 -21.27 18.81
N HIS A 313 -18.10 -21.34 19.33
CA HIS A 313 -18.58 -22.55 20.01
C HIS A 313 -18.65 -23.76 19.06
N VAL A 314 -19.03 -23.54 17.81
CA VAL A 314 -19.03 -24.59 16.76
C VAL A 314 -17.61 -25.03 16.47
N ALA A 315 -16.70 -24.07 16.25
CA ALA A 315 -15.30 -24.35 15.91
C ALA A 315 -14.59 -25.19 16.99
N ARG A 316 -14.90 -24.98 18.28
CA ARG A 316 -14.35 -25.76 19.41
C ARG A 316 -14.96 -27.16 19.55
N GLY A 317 -16.18 -27.37 19.05
CA GLY A 317 -16.90 -28.63 19.19
C GLY A 317 -16.46 -29.73 18.21
N ILE A 318 -15.43 -29.47 17.41
CA ILE A 318 -14.95 -30.33 16.32
C ILE A 318 -13.78 -31.19 16.80
N SER A 319 -13.83 -32.49 16.49
CA SER A 319 -12.85 -33.48 16.93
C SER A 319 -11.77 -33.78 15.90
N SER A 320 -11.94 -33.35 14.65
CA SER A 320 -11.00 -33.56 13.55
C SER A 320 -9.57 -33.13 13.92
N PRO A 321 -8.54 -33.99 13.72
CA PRO A 321 -7.14 -33.66 13.99
C PRO A 321 -6.66 -32.35 13.36
N ILE A 322 -7.12 -32.07 12.13
CA ILE A 322 -6.99 -30.76 11.50
C ILE A 322 -8.32 -30.05 11.63
N ASN A 323 -8.31 -28.90 12.29
CA ASN A 323 -9.47 -28.03 12.44
C ASN A 323 -8.99 -26.58 12.47
N PHE A 324 -9.21 -25.86 11.37
CA PHE A 324 -8.96 -24.43 11.33
C PHE A 324 -10.03 -23.69 10.53
N TRP A 325 -10.26 -22.45 10.95
CA TRP A 325 -11.27 -21.56 10.44
C TRP A 325 -10.62 -20.23 10.08
N TYR A 326 -10.98 -19.69 8.93
CA TYR A 326 -10.71 -18.31 8.57
C TYR A 326 -12.05 -17.63 8.30
N LEU A 327 -12.64 -17.07 9.36
CA LEU A 327 -14.03 -16.61 9.36
C LEU A 327 -14.97 -17.76 8.97
N ASP A 328 -15.61 -17.67 7.80
CA ASP A 328 -16.53 -18.65 7.22
C ASP A 328 -15.85 -19.77 6.42
N ASP A 329 -14.57 -19.62 6.06
CA ASP A 329 -13.80 -20.68 5.40
C ASP A 329 -13.34 -21.72 6.44
N VAL A 330 -13.94 -22.91 6.41
CA VAL A 330 -13.63 -24.01 7.34
C VAL A 330 -12.85 -25.10 6.64
N THR A 331 -11.79 -25.60 7.25
CA THR A 331 -11.06 -26.78 6.77
C THR A 331 -10.87 -27.78 7.90
N LEU A 332 -11.37 -28.99 7.65
CA LEU A 332 -11.25 -30.15 8.51
C LEU A 332 -10.33 -31.18 7.87
N GLY A 333 -9.72 -32.03 8.70
CA GLY A 333 -8.96 -33.18 8.22
C GLY A 333 -8.84 -34.25 9.28
N GLY A 334 -9.00 -35.49 8.87
CA GLY A 334 -9.07 -36.63 9.77
C GLY A 334 -9.57 -37.90 9.08
N PRO A 335 -9.82 -38.96 9.87
CA PRO A 335 -10.49 -40.17 9.38
C PRO A 335 -11.94 -39.87 8.97
N LEU A 336 -12.48 -40.69 8.07
CA LEU A 336 -13.84 -40.51 7.52
C LEU A 336 -14.89 -40.35 8.61
N GLU A 337 -14.92 -41.27 9.58
CA GLU A 337 -15.93 -41.31 10.63
C GLU A 337 -15.96 -40.02 11.44
N VAL A 338 -14.77 -39.48 11.76
CA VAL A 338 -14.62 -38.23 12.52
C VAL A 338 -15.09 -37.04 11.68
N ILE A 339 -14.69 -36.95 10.42
CA ILE A 339 -15.12 -35.88 9.51
C ILE A 339 -16.64 -35.91 9.31
N MET A 340 -17.24 -37.10 9.17
CA MET A 340 -18.68 -37.25 8.97
C MET A 340 -19.50 -36.85 10.21
N ASP A 341 -18.99 -37.16 11.40
CA ASP A 341 -19.60 -36.74 12.67
C ASP A 341 -19.48 -35.22 12.86
N ASP A 342 -18.29 -34.66 12.63
CA ASP A 342 -18.04 -33.23 12.71
C ASP A 342 -18.86 -32.45 11.67
N ALA A 343 -18.98 -32.93 10.44
CA ALA A 343 -19.84 -32.32 9.43
C ALA A 343 -21.31 -32.29 9.86
N SER A 344 -21.82 -33.39 10.45
CA SER A 344 -23.17 -33.45 11.00
C SER A 344 -23.38 -32.48 12.16
N LYS A 345 -22.41 -32.38 13.06
CA LYS A 345 -22.42 -31.40 14.17
C LYS A 345 -22.45 -29.98 13.63
N ILE A 346 -21.59 -29.65 12.66
CA ILE A 346 -21.55 -28.32 12.04
C ILE A 346 -22.89 -27.97 11.41
N ILE A 347 -23.49 -28.88 10.62
CA ILE A 347 -24.79 -28.63 9.99
C ILE A 347 -25.86 -28.36 11.05
N SER A 348 -25.90 -29.17 12.11
CA SER A 348 -26.87 -29.01 13.22
C SER A 348 -26.69 -27.68 13.95
N GLU A 349 -25.46 -27.34 14.36
CA GLU A 349 -25.19 -26.10 15.08
C GLU A 349 -25.37 -24.85 14.19
N PHE A 350 -24.99 -24.94 12.91
CA PHE A 350 -25.19 -23.85 11.95
C PHE A 350 -26.67 -23.50 11.80
N LEU A 351 -27.56 -24.49 11.72
CA LEU A 351 -29.00 -24.25 11.66
C LEU A 351 -29.51 -23.47 12.87
N LYS A 352 -29.00 -23.74 14.08
CA LYS A 352 -29.40 -23.02 15.30
C LYS A 352 -29.05 -21.53 15.23
N ILE A 353 -27.93 -21.20 14.59
CA ILE A 353 -27.41 -19.83 14.48
C ILE A 353 -27.75 -19.13 13.16
N GLY A 354 -28.62 -19.73 12.34
CA GLY A 354 -29.09 -19.17 11.05
C GLY A 354 -28.14 -19.35 9.88
N LEU A 355 -27.11 -20.18 10.01
CA LEU A 355 -26.17 -20.50 8.94
C LEU A 355 -26.56 -21.80 8.22
N SER A 356 -26.13 -21.90 6.97
CA SER A 356 -26.23 -23.14 6.19
C SER A 356 -25.05 -23.27 5.24
N LEU A 357 -24.68 -24.52 4.95
CA LEU A 357 -23.59 -24.81 4.03
C LEU A 357 -23.99 -24.52 2.58
N ASN A 358 -22.99 -24.13 1.81
CA ASN A 358 -23.07 -24.03 0.37
C ASN A 358 -22.34 -25.22 -0.24
N GLY A 359 -23.01 -26.37 -0.31
CA GLY A 359 -22.35 -27.63 -0.67
C GLY A 359 -21.69 -27.60 -2.06
N ALA A 360 -22.21 -26.82 -3.01
CA ALA A 360 -21.59 -26.57 -4.32
C ALA A 360 -20.18 -25.93 -4.27
N LYS A 361 -19.79 -25.36 -3.13
CA LYS A 361 -18.45 -24.82 -2.85
C LYS A 361 -17.69 -25.61 -1.78
N CYS A 362 -18.33 -26.61 -1.16
CA CYS A 362 -17.64 -27.55 -0.29
C CYS A 362 -16.83 -28.53 -1.13
N GLU A 363 -15.67 -28.91 -0.63
CA GLU A 363 -14.71 -29.75 -1.37
C GLU A 363 -14.17 -30.86 -0.48
N LEU A 364 -14.16 -32.08 -0.99
CA LEU A 364 -13.51 -33.25 -0.39
C LEU A 364 -12.22 -33.57 -1.16
N ILE A 365 -11.13 -33.80 -0.42
CA ILE A 365 -9.82 -34.13 -0.98
C ILE A 365 -9.26 -35.37 -0.27
N GLY A 366 -8.90 -36.41 -1.03
CA GLY A 366 -8.17 -37.55 -0.50
C GLY A 366 -6.66 -37.35 -0.55
N LEU A 367 -5.96 -37.67 0.54
CA LEU A 367 -4.50 -37.52 0.69
C LEU A 367 -3.75 -38.85 0.54
N THR A 368 -4.22 -39.89 1.23
CA THR A 368 -3.62 -41.24 1.26
C THR A 368 -4.46 -42.29 0.55
N GLU A 369 -5.77 -42.10 0.44
CA GLU A 369 -6.68 -43.14 -0.02
C GLU A 369 -6.81 -43.18 -1.56
N PRO A 370 -6.91 -44.39 -2.16
CA PRO A 370 -7.27 -44.59 -3.56
C PRO A 370 -8.59 -43.91 -3.97
N LEU A 371 -8.73 -43.60 -5.26
CA LEU A 371 -9.93 -42.97 -5.84
C LEU A 371 -11.24 -43.76 -5.57
N THR A 372 -11.16 -45.07 -5.39
CA THR A 372 -12.32 -45.93 -5.10
C THR A 372 -12.88 -45.67 -3.70
N GLN A 373 -12.04 -45.64 -2.66
CA GLN A 373 -12.45 -45.27 -1.30
C GLN A 373 -12.88 -43.80 -1.21
N GLN A 374 -12.25 -42.90 -1.99
CA GLN A 374 -12.70 -41.52 -2.11
C GLN A 374 -14.14 -41.42 -2.64
N SER A 375 -14.53 -42.32 -3.55
CA SER A 375 -15.89 -42.34 -4.12
C SER A 375 -16.94 -42.81 -3.10
N GLU A 376 -16.65 -43.83 -2.31
CA GLU A 376 -17.54 -44.29 -1.22
C GLU A 376 -17.72 -43.21 -0.13
N VAL A 377 -16.60 -42.61 0.29
CA VAL A 377 -16.58 -41.48 1.23
C VAL A 377 -17.41 -40.31 0.70
N PHE A 378 -17.23 -39.99 -0.58
CA PHE A 378 -17.96 -38.92 -1.22
C PHE A 378 -19.46 -39.18 -1.23
N MET A 379 -19.90 -40.41 -1.53
CA MET A 379 -21.33 -40.76 -1.49
C MET A 379 -21.91 -40.56 -0.09
N ALA A 380 -21.23 -41.05 0.94
CA ALA A 380 -21.67 -40.93 2.33
C ALA A 380 -21.75 -39.46 2.82
N LEU A 381 -20.81 -38.61 2.40
CA LEU A 381 -20.85 -37.17 2.72
C LEU A 381 -21.84 -36.38 1.87
N SER A 382 -22.06 -36.79 0.62
CA SER A 382 -23.00 -36.12 -0.30
C SER A 382 -24.46 -36.30 0.14
N GLU A 383 -24.78 -37.38 0.87
CA GLU A 383 -26.07 -37.52 1.54
C GLU A 383 -26.33 -36.41 2.58
N LYS A 384 -25.26 -35.86 3.18
CA LYS A 384 -25.33 -34.80 4.20
C LYS A 384 -25.11 -33.40 3.63
N ILE A 385 -24.27 -33.27 2.62
CA ILE A 385 -23.85 -31.99 2.03
C ILE A 385 -24.22 -32.00 0.55
N ASP A 386 -25.40 -31.48 0.23
CA ASP A 386 -25.91 -31.43 -1.14
C ASP A 386 -25.00 -30.57 -2.04
N GLY A 387 -24.56 -31.14 -3.17
CA GLY A 387 -23.67 -30.50 -4.14
C GLY A 387 -22.17 -30.53 -3.81
N LEU A 388 -21.74 -31.30 -2.80
CA LEU A 388 -20.33 -31.53 -2.47
C LEU A 388 -19.52 -31.93 -3.72
N ARG A 389 -18.26 -31.52 -3.80
CA ARG A 389 -17.36 -31.84 -4.93
C ARG A 389 -16.11 -32.57 -4.46
N ILE A 390 -15.64 -33.53 -5.26
CA ILE A 390 -14.29 -34.09 -5.11
C ILE A 390 -13.31 -33.17 -5.84
N THR A 391 -12.31 -32.66 -5.12
CA THR A 391 -11.22 -31.87 -5.69
C THR A 391 -9.95 -32.71 -5.74
N ALA A 392 -9.34 -32.81 -6.91
CA ALA A 392 -8.03 -33.46 -7.02
C ALA A 392 -6.96 -32.67 -6.26
N LEU A 393 -6.01 -33.36 -5.64
CA LEU A 393 -4.92 -32.72 -4.90
C LEU A 393 -4.12 -31.72 -5.75
N ALA A 394 -4.04 -31.97 -7.06
CA ALA A 394 -3.40 -31.08 -8.03
C ALA A 394 -4.05 -29.68 -8.11
N ASP A 395 -5.34 -29.59 -7.78
CA ASP A 395 -6.14 -28.37 -7.90
C ASP A 395 -6.55 -27.81 -6.51
N LEU A 396 -6.05 -28.39 -5.41
CA LEU A 396 -6.30 -27.91 -4.05
C LEU A 396 -5.73 -26.51 -3.84
N VAL A 397 -6.62 -25.58 -3.50
CA VAL A 397 -6.33 -24.21 -3.09
C VAL A 397 -6.88 -23.95 -1.68
N ILE A 398 -6.04 -23.44 -0.78
CA ILE A 398 -6.42 -23.01 0.58
C ILE A 398 -6.20 -21.51 0.69
N LEU A 399 -7.27 -20.76 0.96
CA LEU A 399 -7.24 -19.29 1.12
C LEU A 399 -6.50 -18.56 -0.01
N GLY A 400 -6.68 -19.02 -1.24
CA GLY A 400 -6.03 -18.48 -2.45
C GLY A 400 -4.61 -18.99 -2.71
N SER A 401 -4.05 -19.84 -1.86
CA SER A 401 -2.73 -20.47 -2.07
C SER A 401 -2.87 -21.85 -2.70
N PRO A 402 -2.24 -22.13 -3.85
CA PRO A 402 -2.12 -23.48 -4.38
C PRO A 402 -1.21 -24.32 -3.49
N ILE A 403 -1.64 -25.55 -3.21
CA ILE A 403 -0.94 -26.43 -2.26
C ILE A 403 0.07 -27.35 -2.96
N SER A 404 -0.31 -27.96 -4.09
CA SER A 404 0.54 -28.90 -4.83
C SER A 404 1.48 -28.21 -5.82
N ASP A 405 2.59 -28.86 -6.19
CA ASP A 405 3.55 -28.34 -7.17
C ASP A 405 2.90 -28.08 -8.54
N LYS A 406 2.02 -28.98 -9.01
CA LYS A 406 1.26 -28.77 -10.26
C LYS A 406 0.35 -27.55 -10.18
N GLY A 407 -0.36 -27.37 -9.06
CA GLY A 407 -1.20 -26.20 -8.82
C GLY A 407 -0.39 -24.90 -8.77
N ILE A 408 0.82 -24.94 -8.22
CA ILE A 408 1.74 -23.79 -8.14
C ILE A 408 2.19 -23.35 -9.53
N ALA A 409 2.64 -24.29 -10.37
CA ALA A 409 3.02 -23.99 -11.75
C ALA A 409 1.85 -23.36 -12.53
N LYS A 410 0.65 -23.96 -12.46
CA LYS A 410 -0.58 -23.39 -13.07
C LYS A 410 -0.88 -21.98 -12.55
N ALA A 411 -0.71 -21.73 -11.25
CA ALA A 411 -0.96 -20.42 -10.67
C ALA A 411 0.04 -19.35 -11.15
N ILE A 412 1.32 -19.69 -11.31
CA ILE A 412 2.33 -18.78 -11.86
C ILE A 412 1.98 -18.42 -13.31
N VAL A 413 1.65 -19.42 -14.13
CA VAL A 413 1.20 -19.20 -15.52
C VAL A 413 -0.05 -18.32 -15.56
N SER A 414 -1.06 -18.60 -14.72
CA SER A 414 -2.26 -17.77 -14.64
C SER A 414 -1.96 -16.32 -14.24
N GLN A 415 -0.96 -16.08 -13.37
CA GLN A 415 -0.53 -14.72 -13.03
C GLN A 415 0.19 -14.06 -14.22
N ARG A 416 1.01 -14.80 -14.96
CA ARG A 416 1.62 -14.31 -16.20
C ARG A 416 0.56 -13.87 -17.20
N ASP A 417 -0.45 -14.70 -17.43
CA ASP A 417 -1.53 -14.40 -18.37
C ASP A 417 -2.38 -13.19 -17.95
N LYS A 418 -2.42 -12.88 -16.66
CA LYS A 418 -3.07 -11.66 -16.12
C LYS A 418 -2.17 -10.43 -16.16
N ILE A 419 -0.88 -10.60 -15.91
CA ILE A 419 0.07 -9.49 -15.76
C ILE A 419 0.60 -9.02 -17.11
N ALA A 420 0.97 -9.94 -18.01
CA ALA A 420 1.58 -9.59 -19.30
C ALA A 420 0.70 -8.66 -20.15
N PRO A 421 -0.61 -8.91 -20.34
CA PRO A 421 -1.47 -8.00 -21.09
C PRO A 421 -1.61 -6.63 -20.43
N LEU A 422 -1.61 -6.56 -19.10
CA LEU A 422 -1.65 -5.29 -18.38
C LEU A 422 -0.35 -4.50 -18.54
N CYS A 423 0.79 -5.19 -18.54
CA CYS A 423 2.09 -4.58 -18.83
C CYS A 423 2.13 -4.00 -20.25
N ASP A 424 1.55 -4.68 -21.22
CA ASP A 424 1.46 -4.16 -22.59
C ASP A 424 0.56 -2.92 -22.69
N ARG A 425 -0.55 -2.91 -21.95
CA ARG A 425 -1.46 -1.74 -21.86
C ARG A 425 -0.82 -0.55 -21.15
N LEU A 426 0.27 -0.72 -20.38
CA LEU A 426 0.97 0.41 -19.77
C LEU A 426 1.53 1.40 -20.79
N ARG A 427 1.76 0.96 -22.04
CA ARG A 427 2.18 1.83 -23.15
C ARG A 427 1.15 2.88 -23.53
N LEU A 428 -0.11 2.72 -23.10
CA LEU A 428 -1.15 3.72 -23.28
C LEU A 428 -0.96 4.94 -22.36
N PHE A 429 -0.06 4.85 -21.39
CA PHE A 429 0.35 5.93 -20.49
C PHE A 429 1.79 6.35 -20.80
N GLY A 430 2.13 7.58 -20.40
CA GLY A 430 3.54 8.03 -20.43
C GLY A 430 4.43 7.17 -19.52
N SER A 431 5.71 7.05 -19.87
CA SER A 431 6.70 6.17 -19.23
C SER A 431 6.81 6.38 -17.72
N HIS A 432 6.61 7.62 -17.23
CA HIS A 432 6.66 7.89 -15.78
C HIS A 432 5.53 7.16 -15.05
N LEU A 433 4.29 7.32 -15.51
CA LEU A 433 3.13 6.68 -14.92
C LEU A 433 3.19 5.16 -15.11
N GLY A 434 3.55 4.70 -16.32
CA GLY A 434 3.72 3.28 -16.60
C GLY A 434 4.72 2.60 -15.67
N LEU A 435 5.92 3.17 -15.50
CA LEU A 435 6.97 2.60 -14.65
C LEU A 435 6.53 2.60 -13.19
N PHE A 436 5.89 3.69 -12.74
CA PHE A 436 5.36 3.80 -11.40
C PHE A 436 4.29 2.73 -11.11
N LEU A 437 3.36 2.50 -12.04
CA LEU A 437 2.30 1.49 -11.91
C LEU A 437 2.86 0.07 -11.93
N LEU A 438 3.79 -0.21 -12.85
CA LEU A 438 4.42 -1.52 -12.97
C LEU A 438 5.07 -1.96 -11.65
N LYS A 439 5.95 -1.09 -11.13
CA LYS A 439 6.75 -1.34 -9.93
C LYS A 439 5.90 -1.40 -8.66
N ASN A 440 4.94 -0.49 -8.50
CA ASN A 440 4.23 -0.32 -7.23
C ASN A 440 2.91 -1.08 -7.15
N PHE A 441 2.38 -1.61 -8.26
CA PHE A 441 1.06 -2.25 -8.26
C PHE A 441 0.96 -3.53 -9.08
N LEU A 442 1.45 -3.55 -10.31
CA LEU A 442 1.07 -4.61 -11.26
C LEU A 442 1.90 -5.87 -11.14
N PHE A 443 3.18 -5.76 -10.79
CA PHE A 443 4.08 -6.91 -10.82
C PHE A 443 4.19 -7.63 -9.46
N ILE A 444 5.29 -7.41 -8.73
CA ILE A 444 5.54 -8.07 -7.44
C ILE A 444 4.43 -7.91 -6.41
N PRO A 445 3.75 -6.74 -6.27
CA PRO A 445 2.64 -6.62 -5.32
C PRO A 445 1.51 -7.62 -5.54
N ARG A 446 1.23 -8.03 -6.79
CA ARG A 446 0.23 -9.06 -7.11
C ARG A 446 0.73 -10.48 -6.89
N LEU A 447 2.04 -10.70 -7.00
CA LEU A 447 2.68 -12.01 -6.81
C LEU A 447 3.06 -12.30 -5.36
N THR A 448 3.20 -11.27 -4.52
CA THR A 448 3.79 -11.38 -3.19
C THR A 448 3.09 -12.43 -2.34
N PHE A 449 1.76 -12.51 -2.39
CA PHE A 449 1.02 -13.54 -1.64
C PHE A 449 1.41 -14.95 -2.10
N LEU A 450 1.33 -15.23 -3.41
CA LEU A 450 1.70 -16.52 -4.00
C LEU A 450 3.16 -16.91 -3.68
N LEU A 451 4.11 -15.98 -3.84
CA LEU A 451 5.53 -16.22 -3.55
C LEU A 451 5.80 -16.49 -2.06
N ARG A 452 4.96 -15.99 -1.16
CA ARG A 452 5.09 -16.20 0.28
C ARG A 452 4.43 -17.49 0.73
N THR A 453 3.28 -17.84 0.17
CA THR A 453 2.50 -19.00 0.60
C THR A 453 2.83 -20.27 -0.13
N SER A 454 3.51 -20.23 -1.27
CA SER A 454 3.86 -21.39 -2.09
C SER A 454 5.36 -21.47 -2.38
N PRO A 455 5.97 -22.66 -2.44
CA PRO A 455 7.39 -22.86 -2.79
C PRO A 455 7.65 -22.64 -4.29
N CYS A 456 7.32 -21.45 -4.81
CA CYS A 456 7.43 -21.12 -6.24
C CYS A 456 8.86 -21.24 -6.79
N PHE A 457 9.88 -21.21 -5.93
CA PHE A 457 11.28 -21.42 -6.34
C PHE A 457 11.54 -22.79 -6.99
N ARG A 458 10.63 -23.76 -6.81
CA ARG A 458 10.66 -25.07 -7.50
C ARG A 458 10.21 -24.98 -8.96
N SER A 459 9.36 -24.00 -9.30
CA SER A 459 8.88 -23.71 -10.66
C SER A 459 9.65 -22.54 -11.26
N ARG A 460 11.00 -22.68 -11.29
CA ARG A 460 11.88 -21.57 -11.66
C ARG A 460 11.69 -21.12 -13.11
N GLN A 461 11.45 -22.05 -14.04
CA GLN A 461 11.29 -21.69 -15.45
C GLN A 461 10.05 -20.81 -15.66
N GLU A 462 8.92 -21.15 -15.04
CA GLU A 462 7.69 -20.38 -15.14
C GLU A 462 7.83 -18.97 -14.54
N LEU A 463 8.65 -18.82 -13.49
CA LEU A 463 8.98 -17.50 -12.93
C LEU A 463 9.89 -16.69 -13.87
N LEU A 464 10.87 -17.34 -14.51
CA LEU A 464 11.74 -16.68 -15.48
C LEU A 464 10.97 -16.21 -16.72
N ASP A 465 10.06 -17.02 -17.24
CA ASP A 465 9.17 -16.64 -18.34
C ASP A 465 8.34 -15.39 -18.01
N LEU A 466 7.89 -15.27 -16.76
CA LEU A 466 7.17 -14.09 -16.27
C LEU A 466 8.11 -12.87 -16.13
N ASP A 467 9.32 -13.07 -15.59
CA ASP A 467 10.35 -12.02 -15.53
C ASP A 467 10.71 -11.52 -16.94
N ASP A 468 10.80 -12.40 -17.94
CA ASP A 468 11.05 -12.10 -19.35
C ASP A 468 9.91 -11.26 -19.95
N ALA A 469 8.65 -11.65 -19.72
CA ALA A 469 7.49 -10.89 -20.19
C ALA A 469 7.49 -9.47 -19.61
N VAL A 470 7.74 -9.31 -18.30
CA VAL A 470 7.78 -7.99 -17.67
C VAL A 470 8.98 -7.17 -18.14
N THR A 471 10.15 -7.80 -18.30
CA THR A 471 11.35 -7.11 -18.83
C THR A 471 11.10 -6.62 -20.26
N SER A 472 10.44 -7.43 -21.09
CA SER A 472 10.09 -7.06 -22.46
C SER A 472 9.15 -5.85 -22.51
N SER A 473 8.07 -5.86 -21.73
CA SER A 473 7.16 -4.70 -21.65
C SER A 473 7.84 -3.47 -21.06
N LEU A 474 8.77 -3.63 -20.12
CA LEU A 474 9.54 -2.54 -19.52
C LEU A 474 10.46 -1.87 -20.54
N GLN A 475 11.18 -2.64 -21.37
CA GLN A 475 12.01 -2.11 -22.46
C GLN A 475 11.18 -1.31 -23.47
N LEU A 476 10.01 -1.84 -23.85
CA LEU A 476 9.08 -1.15 -24.75
C LEU A 476 8.53 0.16 -24.14
N LEU A 477 8.11 0.12 -22.87
CA LEU A 477 7.58 1.29 -22.16
C LEU A 477 8.62 2.41 -22.01
N LEU A 478 9.88 2.04 -21.79
CA LEU A 478 10.97 2.98 -21.61
C LEU A 478 11.66 3.35 -22.91
N ASN A 479 11.32 2.69 -24.02
CA ASN A 479 11.96 2.83 -25.33
C ASN A 479 13.50 2.66 -25.26
N THR A 480 13.98 1.63 -24.56
CA THR A 480 15.42 1.35 -24.41
C THR A 480 15.67 -0.15 -24.33
N LEU A 481 16.83 -0.59 -24.80
CA LEU A 481 17.28 -1.98 -24.74
C LEU A 481 18.13 -2.21 -23.49
N PHE A 482 17.90 -3.32 -22.81
CA PHE A 482 18.66 -3.72 -21.63
C PHE A 482 19.75 -4.71 -22.01
N THR A 483 20.98 -4.43 -21.61
CA THR A 483 22.06 -5.43 -21.57
C THR A 483 21.82 -6.41 -20.42
N ASP A 484 22.56 -7.53 -20.35
CA ASP A 484 22.47 -8.47 -19.23
C ASP A 484 22.76 -7.82 -17.88
N VAL A 485 23.77 -6.94 -17.85
CA VAL A 485 24.12 -6.10 -16.70
C VAL A 485 22.99 -5.13 -16.37
N GLY A 486 22.45 -4.45 -17.39
CA GLY A 486 21.33 -3.52 -17.26
C GLY A 486 20.07 -4.18 -16.70
N ARG A 487 19.75 -5.40 -17.16
CA ARG A 487 18.65 -6.22 -16.68
C ARG A 487 18.83 -6.61 -15.22
N THR A 488 20.02 -7.10 -14.86
CA THR A 488 20.36 -7.45 -13.48
C THR A 488 20.26 -6.23 -12.56
N ARG A 489 20.78 -5.08 -12.99
CA ARG A 489 20.66 -3.81 -12.25
C ARG A 489 19.21 -3.36 -12.12
N ALA A 490 18.42 -3.41 -13.18
CA ALA A 490 17.01 -3.00 -13.16
C ALA A 490 16.21 -3.76 -12.11
N ALA A 491 16.52 -5.06 -11.97
CA ALA A 491 15.91 -5.93 -10.99
C ALA A 491 16.25 -5.55 -9.55
N LEU A 492 17.36 -4.86 -9.24
CA LEU A 492 17.73 -4.51 -7.87
C LEU A 492 16.79 -3.48 -7.23
N PRO A 493 16.64 -3.47 -5.89
CA PRO A 493 16.00 -2.37 -5.18
C PRO A 493 16.73 -1.03 -5.42
N LEU A 494 16.03 0.09 -5.22
CA LEU A 494 16.60 1.44 -5.39
C LEU A 494 17.88 1.67 -4.57
N ARG A 495 17.91 1.18 -3.32
CA ARG A 495 19.08 1.31 -2.43
C ARG A 495 20.33 0.55 -2.92
N PHE A 496 20.15 -0.36 -3.88
CA PHE A 496 21.20 -1.13 -4.53
C PHE A 496 21.36 -0.68 -6.01
N GLY A 497 20.94 0.54 -6.35
CA GLY A 497 21.16 1.10 -7.68
C GLY A 497 20.14 0.72 -8.75
N GLY A 498 19.18 -0.16 -8.45
CA GLY A 498 18.21 -0.63 -9.45
C GLY A 498 16.94 0.22 -9.60
N LEU A 499 16.01 -0.24 -10.44
CA LEU A 499 14.71 0.40 -10.67
C LEU A 499 13.65 -0.05 -9.64
N GLY A 500 13.90 -1.17 -8.95
CA GLY A 500 12.94 -1.77 -8.02
C GLY A 500 11.89 -2.64 -8.71
N VAL A 501 12.02 -2.93 -10.00
CA VAL A 501 11.22 -3.92 -10.72
C VAL A 501 11.84 -5.30 -10.44
N ARG A 502 11.68 -5.80 -9.20
CA ARG A 502 12.38 -7.01 -8.73
C ARG A 502 12.02 -8.24 -9.57
N SER A 503 12.99 -9.12 -9.79
CA SER A 503 12.73 -10.47 -10.34
C SER A 503 11.89 -11.28 -9.36
N CYS A 504 10.83 -11.91 -9.87
CA CYS A 504 10.01 -12.82 -9.09
C CYS A 504 10.72 -14.16 -8.85
N ALA A 505 11.56 -14.61 -9.79
CA ALA A 505 12.42 -15.78 -9.64
C ALA A 505 13.42 -15.64 -8.47
N ASP A 506 14.05 -14.47 -8.36
CA ASP A 506 14.98 -14.15 -7.27
C ASP A 506 14.29 -13.99 -5.91
N LEU A 507 13.06 -13.45 -5.92
CA LEU A 507 12.30 -13.20 -4.69
C LEU A 507 11.60 -14.45 -4.14
N ALA A 508 11.36 -15.47 -4.96
CA ALA A 508 10.55 -16.63 -4.58
C ALA A 508 11.05 -17.31 -3.29
N LEU A 509 12.35 -17.58 -3.20
CA LEU A 509 12.93 -18.26 -2.04
C LEU A 509 12.96 -17.36 -0.77
N PRO A 510 13.43 -16.08 -0.82
CA PRO A 510 13.29 -15.13 0.28
C PRO A 510 11.85 -14.94 0.80
N CYS A 511 10.87 -14.86 -0.11
CA CYS A 511 9.47 -14.72 0.24
C CYS A 511 8.97 -15.94 1.03
N TYR A 512 9.19 -17.14 0.50
CA TYR A 512 8.75 -18.39 1.11
C TYR A 512 9.42 -18.64 2.47
N LEU A 513 10.75 -18.53 2.55
CA LEU A 513 11.51 -18.73 3.79
C LEU A 513 11.06 -17.79 4.92
N SER A 514 10.88 -16.51 4.60
CA SER A 514 10.43 -15.54 5.60
C SER A 514 8.99 -15.78 6.06
N SER A 515 8.12 -16.23 5.16
CA SER A 515 6.74 -16.58 5.48
C SER A 515 6.67 -17.80 6.38
N MET A 516 7.39 -18.87 6.04
CA MET A 516 7.46 -20.09 6.83
C MET A 516 8.02 -19.84 8.24
N SER A 517 9.12 -19.08 8.33
CA SER A 517 9.69 -18.70 9.63
C SER A 517 8.73 -17.85 10.46
N ALA A 518 8.08 -16.85 9.87
CA ALA A 518 7.12 -16.00 10.58
C ALA A 518 5.86 -16.75 11.04
N SER A 519 5.45 -17.78 10.28
CA SER A 519 4.22 -18.53 10.51
C SER A 519 4.41 -19.77 11.39
N GLY A 520 5.64 -20.15 11.72
CA GLY A 520 5.97 -21.45 12.31
C GLY A 520 5.19 -21.80 13.58
N ASN A 521 4.92 -20.83 14.46
CA ASN A 521 4.15 -21.09 15.67
C ASN A 521 2.68 -21.42 15.38
N PHE A 522 2.06 -20.72 14.42
CA PHE A 522 0.69 -20.99 14.01
C PHE A 522 0.57 -22.29 13.22
N VAL A 523 1.57 -22.60 12.39
CA VAL A 523 1.65 -23.90 11.71
C VAL A 523 1.66 -25.02 12.74
N ARG A 524 2.53 -24.94 13.75
CA ARG A 524 2.57 -25.93 14.85
C ARG A 524 1.25 -26.03 15.61
N SER A 525 0.59 -24.90 15.89
CA SER A 525 -0.68 -24.94 16.62
C SER A 525 -1.81 -25.62 15.84
N VAL A 526 -1.83 -25.49 14.50
CA VAL A 526 -2.80 -26.18 13.65
C VAL A 526 -2.51 -27.68 13.56
N LEU A 527 -1.22 -28.05 13.55
CA LEU A 527 -0.79 -29.43 13.30
C LEU A 527 -0.64 -30.28 14.56
N ILE A 528 -0.85 -29.71 15.75
CA ILE A 528 -0.52 -30.31 17.05
C ILE A 528 -1.13 -31.70 17.28
N ASN A 529 -2.30 -31.98 16.71
CA ASN A 529 -3.01 -33.25 16.85
C ASN A 529 -2.82 -34.19 15.64
N SER A 530 -2.04 -33.79 14.65
CA SER A 530 -1.94 -34.47 13.34
C SER A 530 -0.55 -34.99 12.99
N LEU A 531 0.51 -34.35 13.51
CA LEU A 531 1.90 -34.63 13.15
C LEU A 531 2.79 -34.54 14.38
N GLU A 532 3.85 -35.35 14.41
CA GLU A 532 4.92 -35.16 15.39
C GLU A 532 5.75 -33.91 15.02
N LEU A 533 6.29 -33.21 16.04
CA LEU A 533 7.01 -31.94 15.85
C LEU A 533 8.24 -32.07 14.93
N ASP A 534 8.84 -33.26 14.86
CA ASP A 534 10.04 -33.56 14.06
C ASP A 534 9.72 -33.83 12.57
N GLU A 535 8.43 -33.92 12.20
CA GLU A 535 7.98 -34.19 10.83
C GLU A 535 7.82 -32.91 9.97
N LEU A 536 8.27 -31.74 10.45
CA LEU A 536 8.23 -30.47 9.70
C LEU A 536 9.35 -30.39 8.64
N THR A 537 9.07 -30.87 7.43
CA THR A 537 10.07 -31.12 6.37
C THR A 537 10.34 -29.95 5.42
N GLU A 538 9.38 -29.05 5.17
CA GLU A 538 9.51 -28.07 4.08
C GLU A 538 10.51 -26.94 4.35
N TYR A 539 10.57 -26.43 5.59
CA TYR A 539 11.47 -25.32 5.92
C TYR A 539 12.96 -25.71 5.82
N PRO A 540 13.42 -26.85 6.36
CA PRO A 540 14.78 -27.32 6.16
C PRO A 540 15.17 -27.46 4.68
N VAL A 541 14.28 -27.99 3.83
CA VAL A 541 14.52 -28.13 2.39
C VAL A 541 14.72 -26.77 1.72
N ALA A 542 13.88 -25.78 2.01
CA ALA A 542 14.05 -24.42 1.48
C ALA A 542 15.34 -23.76 1.99
N VAL A 543 15.74 -24.00 3.25
CA VAL A 543 17.01 -23.51 3.81
C VAL A 543 18.22 -24.15 3.12
N LEU A 544 18.15 -25.44 2.80
CA LEU A 544 19.19 -26.13 2.02
C LEU A 544 19.32 -25.53 0.62
N ALA A 545 18.20 -25.27 -0.06
CA ALA A 545 18.19 -24.58 -1.37
C ALA A 545 18.78 -23.16 -1.30
N TRP A 546 18.64 -22.46 -0.18
CA TRP A 546 19.30 -21.16 0.03
C TRP A 546 20.80 -21.31 0.24
N ARG A 547 21.21 -22.25 1.08
CA ARG A 547 22.63 -22.51 1.38
C ARG A 547 23.39 -22.99 0.15
N SER A 548 22.76 -23.71 -0.77
CA SER A 548 23.39 -24.13 -2.03
C SER A 548 23.76 -22.96 -2.94
N LEU A 549 23.22 -21.75 -2.69
CA LEU A 549 23.64 -20.52 -3.37
C LEU A 549 24.94 -19.93 -2.79
N GLY A 550 25.53 -20.56 -1.77
CA GLY A 550 26.73 -20.06 -1.08
C GLY A 550 26.45 -18.86 -0.16
N LEU A 551 25.20 -18.68 0.27
CA LEU A 551 24.76 -17.51 1.04
C LEU A 551 24.57 -17.83 2.53
N GLY A 552 24.94 -16.88 3.37
CA GLY A 552 24.68 -16.91 4.81
C GLY A 552 23.19 -16.80 5.13
N LEU A 553 22.81 -17.20 6.35
CA LEU A 553 21.45 -17.01 6.87
C LEU A 553 21.30 -15.62 7.50
N PRO A 554 20.10 -15.00 7.43
CA PRO A 554 19.86 -13.73 8.09
C PRO A 554 19.70 -13.86 9.61
N GLU A 555 19.99 -12.78 10.33
CA GLU A 555 19.76 -12.68 11.78
C GLU A 555 18.29 -12.83 12.17
N ILE A 556 17.37 -12.28 11.35
CA ILE A 556 15.92 -12.36 11.58
C ILE A 556 15.26 -13.06 10.38
N PRO A 557 15.14 -14.40 10.42
CA PRO A 557 14.56 -15.19 9.33
C PRO A 557 13.08 -14.89 9.04
N SER A 558 12.31 -14.40 10.01
CA SER A 558 10.89 -14.08 9.82
C SER A 558 10.63 -12.80 9.01
N ILE A 559 11.68 -12.06 8.65
CA ILE A 559 11.58 -10.81 7.88
C ILE A 559 12.13 -11.00 6.47
N GLN A 560 11.27 -10.88 5.45
CA GLN A 560 11.64 -11.01 4.04
C GLN A 560 12.80 -10.09 3.64
N LYS A 561 12.81 -8.85 4.14
CA LYS A 561 13.88 -7.89 3.85
C LYS A 561 15.26 -8.42 4.27
N SER A 562 15.35 -9.19 5.36
CA SER A 562 16.63 -9.69 5.87
C SER A 562 17.25 -10.70 4.90
N TRP A 563 16.44 -11.57 4.29
CA TRP A 563 16.88 -12.47 3.21
C TRP A 563 17.24 -11.72 1.93
N ASP A 564 16.35 -10.82 1.49
CA ASP A 564 16.51 -10.08 0.23
C ASP A 564 17.75 -9.16 0.25
N VAL A 565 18.14 -8.61 1.41
CA VAL A 565 19.39 -7.84 1.56
C VAL A 565 20.61 -8.70 1.25
N ILE A 566 20.66 -9.96 1.72
CA ILE A 566 21.80 -10.85 1.47
C ILE A 566 21.92 -11.15 -0.02
N TRP A 567 20.80 -11.52 -0.66
CA TRP A 567 20.76 -11.78 -2.11
C TRP A 567 21.17 -10.54 -2.93
N CYS A 568 20.59 -9.37 -2.63
CA CYS A 568 20.92 -8.14 -3.35
C CYS A 568 22.37 -7.71 -3.17
N THR A 569 22.95 -7.94 -1.99
CA THR A 569 24.36 -7.63 -1.72
C THR A 569 25.26 -8.54 -2.53
N HIS A 570 24.98 -9.85 -2.54
CA HIS A 570 25.69 -10.82 -3.37
C HIS A 570 25.65 -10.45 -4.87
N LEU A 571 24.46 -10.13 -5.40
CA LEU A 571 24.31 -9.67 -6.78
C LEU A 571 25.09 -8.38 -7.06
N LEU A 572 25.07 -7.41 -6.15
CA LEU A 572 25.79 -6.16 -6.32
C LEU A 572 27.31 -6.38 -6.36
N GLU A 573 27.86 -7.22 -5.47
CA GLU A 573 29.30 -7.54 -5.50
C GLU A 573 29.68 -8.32 -6.77
N SER A 574 28.83 -9.24 -7.22
CA SER A 574 29.01 -9.91 -8.52
C SER A 574 28.98 -8.94 -9.70
N LEU A 575 28.17 -7.88 -9.65
CA LEU A 575 28.17 -6.86 -10.69
C LEU A 575 29.47 -6.04 -10.67
N ARG A 576 29.96 -5.67 -9.49
CA ARG A 576 31.20 -4.87 -9.33
C ARG A 576 32.44 -5.52 -9.94
N THR A 577 32.49 -6.85 -10.01
CA THR A 577 33.62 -7.57 -10.61
C THR A 577 33.54 -7.69 -12.14
N ARG A 578 32.41 -7.34 -12.74
CA ARG A 578 32.12 -7.53 -14.18
C ARG A 578 32.04 -6.23 -14.97
N VAL A 579 32.30 -5.09 -14.33
CA VAL A 579 32.09 -3.76 -14.91
C VAL A 579 33.39 -3.00 -15.03
N ASP A 580 33.45 -2.06 -15.97
CA ASP A 580 34.60 -1.16 -16.13
C ASP A 580 34.61 -0.04 -15.05
N GLN A 581 35.62 0.86 -15.11
CA GLN A 581 35.74 1.94 -14.14
C GLN A 581 34.57 2.94 -14.18
N LEU A 582 34.03 3.23 -15.36
CA LEU A 582 32.91 4.16 -15.53
C LEU A 582 31.62 3.56 -15.00
N GLU A 583 31.36 2.30 -15.31
CA GLU A 583 30.23 1.54 -14.82
C GLU A 583 30.32 1.31 -13.30
N LEU A 584 31.52 1.08 -12.76
CA LEU A 584 31.76 1.00 -11.31
C LEU A 584 31.45 2.34 -10.62
N ALA A 585 31.91 3.46 -11.17
CA ALA A 585 31.55 4.80 -10.70
C ALA A 585 30.02 5.01 -10.75
N SER A 586 29.37 4.62 -11.84
CA SER A 586 27.90 4.65 -11.98
C SER A 586 27.22 3.85 -10.87
N LEU A 587 27.60 2.58 -10.68
CA LEU A 587 27.05 1.70 -9.64
C LEU A 587 27.19 2.31 -8.24
N ASN A 588 28.37 2.82 -7.91
CA ASN A 588 28.62 3.42 -6.61
C ASN A 588 27.76 4.67 -6.36
N CYS A 589 27.58 5.51 -7.38
CA CYS A 589 26.70 6.68 -7.32
C CYS A 589 25.22 6.30 -7.15
N VAL A 590 24.70 5.39 -7.97
CA VAL A 590 23.26 5.04 -7.94
C VAL A 590 22.85 4.24 -6.70
N CYS A 591 23.83 3.65 -5.99
CA CYS A 591 23.62 3.02 -4.68
C CYS A 591 23.57 4.04 -3.53
N GLN A 592 23.96 5.29 -3.75
CA GLN A 592 23.90 6.30 -2.69
C GLN A 592 22.44 6.62 -2.33
N PRO A 593 22.17 6.94 -1.04
CA PRO A 593 20.88 7.47 -0.62
C PRO A 593 20.44 8.64 -1.49
N HIS A 594 19.13 8.75 -1.74
CA HIS A 594 18.49 9.83 -2.48
C HIS A 594 18.76 9.91 -4.01
N SER A 595 19.76 9.20 -4.54
CA SER A 595 20.08 9.18 -5.97
C SER A 595 18.92 8.74 -6.87
N GLY A 596 18.07 7.83 -6.37
CA GLY A 596 16.92 7.28 -7.08
C GLY A 596 15.56 7.78 -6.59
N ASP A 597 15.49 8.86 -5.81
CA ASP A 597 14.21 9.28 -5.20
C ASP A 597 13.15 9.68 -6.24
N TRP A 598 13.56 10.14 -7.43
CA TRP A 598 12.66 10.39 -8.56
C TRP A 598 11.83 9.16 -8.98
N LEU A 599 12.34 7.94 -8.80
CA LEU A 599 11.61 6.68 -9.09
C LEU A 599 10.48 6.39 -8.08
N ASN A 600 10.40 7.14 -7.00
CA ASN A 600 9.32 7.08 -6.01
C ASN A 600 8.44 8.34 -6.03
N ALA A 601 8.74 9.32 -6.90
CA ALA A 601 7.91 10.49 -7.07
C ALA A 601 6.55 10.09 -7.66
N LEU A 602 5.48 10.66 -7.12
CA LEU A 602 4.14 10.44 -7.67
C LEU A 602 4.05 11.15 -9.04
N PRO A 603 3.61 10.47 -10.12
CA PRO A 603 3.45 11.07 -11.45
C PRO A 603 2.26 12.06 -11.51
N LEU A 604 2.36 13.19 -10.81
CA LEU A 604 1.30 14.19 -10.67
C LEU A 604 1.70 15.52 -11.31
N ALA A 605 0.93 15.94 -12.31
CA ALA A 605 1.15 17.20 -13.01
C ALA A 605 0.88 18.42 -12.12
N SER A 606 -0.17 18.37 -11.30
CA SER A 606 -0.56 19.46 -10.38
C SER A 606 0.53 19.84 -9.37
N ASN A 607 1.38 18.88 -8.99
CA ASN A 607 2.50 19.10 -8.08
C ASN A 607 3.82 19.34 -8.82
N GLY A 608 3.79 19.44 -10.15
CA GLY A 608 4.98 19.60 -10.99
C GLY A 608 5.94 18.40 -10.93
N LEU A 609 5.46 17.21 -10.58
CA LEU A 609 6.26 15.98 -10.44
C LEU A 609 6.16 15.05 -11.66
N LEU A 610 5.15 15.22 -12.52
CA LEU A 610 5.06 14.47 -13.77
C LEU A 610 6.25 14.81 -14.68
N MET A 611 6.84 13.78 -15.29
CA MET A 611 8.02 13.90 -16.14
C MET A 611 7.68 13.30 -17.50
N GLU A 612 8.21 13.91 -18.56
CA GLU A 612 8.08 13.42 -19.93
C GLU A 612 8.78 12.08 -20.11
N ASP A 613 8.35 11.30 -21.09
CA ASP A 613 8.87 9.97 -21.42
C ASP A 613 10.38 9.99 -21.64
N GLU A 614 10.86 11.00 -22.35
CA GLU A 614 12.28 11.23 -22.61
C GLU A 614 13.09 11.43 -21.32
N THR A 615 12.52 12.13 -20.34
CA THR A 615 13.17 12.37 -19.04
C THR A 615 13.31 11.07 -18.27
N ILE A 616 12.29 10.21 -18.32
CA ILE A 616 12.31 8.89 -17.71
C ILE A 616 13.29 7.97 -18.41
N ARG A 617 13.28 7.90 -19.75
CA ARG A 617 14.22 7.07 -20.51
C ARG A 617 15.65 7.44 -20.18
N ILE A 618 16.02 8.72 -20.32
CA ILE A 618 17.39 9.19 -20.03
C ILE A 618 17.76 8.90 -18.57
N GLY A 619 16.83 9.10 -17.63
CA GLY A 619 17.06 8.78 -16.21
C GLY A 619 17.31 7.31 -15.95
N VAL A 620 16.56 6.42 -16.60
CA VAL A 620 16.79 4.98 -16.53
C VAL A 620 18.13 4.61 -17.17
N CYS A 621 18.46 5.14 -18.35
CA CYS A 621 19.72 4.83 -19.02
C CYS A 621 20.92 5.28 -18.18
N LEU A 622 20.92 6.51 -17.65
CA LEU A 622 21.96 7.00 -16.74
C LEU A 622 22.09 6.11 -15.50
N ARG A 623 20.95 5.67 -14.94
CA ARG A 623 20.92 4.87 -13.72
C ARG A 623 21.39 3.42 -13.93
N LEU A 624 21.13 2.85 -15.10
CA LEU A 624 21.46 1.46 -15.43
C LEU A 624 22.77 1.31 -16.23
N GLY A 625 23.34 2.42 -16.73
CA GLY A 625 24.51 2.40 -17.60
C GLY A 625 24.18 1.94 -19.02
N LEU A 626 23.00 2.30 -19.53
CA LEU A 626 22.56 1.95 -20.87
C LEU A 626 22.91 3.04 -21.89
N GLU A 627 22.85 2.68 -23.16
CA GLU A 627 22.95 3.64 -24.26
C GLU A 627 21.80 4.66 -24.18
N ILE A 628 22.13 5.94 -24.39
CA ILE A 628 21.21 7.07 -24.23
C ILE A 628 20.82 7.65 -25.59
N CYS A 629 21.80 7.78 -26.48
CA CYS A 629 21.67 8.43 -27.77
C CYS A 629 22.56 7.76 -28.80
N GLN A 630 22.35 8.08 -30.08
CA GLN A 630 23.33 7.75 -31.12
C GLN A 630 24.56 8.66 -30.99
N PRO A 631 25.76 8.20 -31.38
CA PRO A 631 26.95 9.05 -31.41
C PRO A 631 26.75 10.28 -32.30
N HIS A 632 27.11 11.46 -31.82
CA HIS A 632 26.91 12.73 -32.54
C HIS A 632 27.88 13.82 -32.07
N ARG A 633 28.00 14.92 -32.83
CA ARG A 633 28.83 16.06 -32.43
C ARG A 633 28.09 16.98 -31.46
N CYS A 634 28.76 17.31 -30.36
CA CYS A 634 28.30 18.32 -29.43
C CYS A 634 28.46 19.71 -30.04
N ARG A 635 27.67 20.69 -29.58
CA ARG A 635 27.86 22.13 -29.86
C ARG A 635 29.26 22.68 -29.54
N CYS A 636 30.04 22.00 -28.69
CA CYS A 636 31.42 22.38 -28.39
C CYS A 636 32.45 21.77 -29.36
N GLY A 637 32.01 20.93 -30.30
CA GLY A 637 32.84 20.20 -31.26
C GLY A 637 33.21 18.77 -30.83
N PHE A 638 33.04 18.40 -29.55
CA PHE A 638 33.36 17.08 -29.04
C PHE A 638 32.45 15.99 -29.61
N LEU A 639 33.01 14.84 -29.96
CA LEU A 639 32.25 13.68 -30.43
C LEU A 639 31.67 12.92 -29.23
N ILE A 640 30.35 13.02 -29.03
CA ILE A 640 29.65 12.35 -27.94
C ILE A 640 29.41 10.88 -28.33
N PRO A 641 29.86 9.88 -27.53
CA PRO A 641 29.53 8.47 -27.74
C PRO A 641 28.10 8.14 -27.27
N SER A 642 27.65 6.89 -27.43
CA SER A 642 26.26 6.51 -27.17
C SER A 642 25.80 6.69 -25.71
N ASN A 643 26.74 6.79 -24.77
CA ASN A 643 26.46 7.06 -23.35
C ASN A 643 26.02 8.51 -23.05
N GLY A 644 26.16 9.46 -23.98
CA GLY A 644 25.67 10.83 -23.84
C GLY A 644 26.31 11.70 -22.73
N LEU A 645 27.28 11.18 -21.97
CA LEU A 645 27.70 11.77 -20.68
C LEU A 645 28.37 13.15 -20.83
N HIS A 646 29.09 13.40 -21.91
CA HIS A 646 29.77 14.67 -22.18
C HIS A 646 28.83 15.89 -22.03
N ALA A 647 27.56 15.74 -22.39
CA ALA A 647 26.58 16.81 -22.31
C ALA A 647 26.34 17.33 -20.87
N LEU A 648 26.64 16.51 -19.86
CA LEU A 648 26.45 16.83 -18.44
C LEU A 648 27.51 17.78 -17.89
N SER A 649 28.74 17.73 -18.44
CA SER A 649 29.88 18.58 -18.06
C SER A 649 30.24 19.65 -19.10
N CYS A 650 29.67 19.59 -20.31
CA CYS A 650 29.95 20.56 -21.37
C CYS A 650 29.71 22.02 -20.94
N ARG A 651 30.64 22.90 -21.26
CA ARG A 651 30.52 24.35 -20.98
C ARG A 651 29.37 25.01 -21.74
N ARG A 652 28.96 24.43 -22.87
CA ARG A 652 27.81 24.86 -23.70
C ARG A 652 26.52 24.08 -23.40
N SER A 653 26.45 23.39 -22.25
CA SER A 653 25.30 22.57 -21.85
C SER A 653 24.07 23.42 -21.55
N ALA A 654 22.99 23.21 -22.30
CA ALA A 654 21.73 23.94 -22.13
C ALA A 654 21.02 23.64 -20.81
N GLY A 655 21.16 22.41 -20.29
CA GLY A 655 20.49 21.97 -19.06
C GLY A 655 21.16 22.41 -17.75
N ARG A 656 22.42 22.88 -17.80
CA ARG A 656 23.18 23.24 -16.59
C ARG A 656 22.55 24.39 -15.80
N PHE A 657 22.17 25.47 -16.47
CA PHE A 657 21.58 26.64 -15.82
C PHE A 657 20.15 26.37 -15.32
N PRO A 658 19.23 25.80 -16.11
CA PRO A 658 17.90 25.41 -15.62
C PRO A 658 17.94 24.45 -14.42
N ARG A 659 18.87 23.48 -14.42
CA ARG A 659 19.07 22.58 -13.27
C ARG A 659 19.43 23.35 -12.00
N HIS A 660 20.37 24.29 -12.10
CA HIS A 660 20.79 25.14 -10.98
C HIS A 660 19.65 26.00 -10.43
N VAL A 661 18.86 26.62 -11.31
CA VAL A 661 17.70 27.43 -10.94
C VAL A 661 16.65 26.59 -10.21
N LEU A 662 16.25 25.45 -10.77
CA LEU A 662 15.24 24.58 -10.16
C LEU A 662 15.67 24.05 -8.79
N LEU A 663 16.95 23.68 -8.62
CA LEU A 663 17.48 23.26 -7.32
C LEU A 663 17.38 24.39 -6.28
N ASN A 664 17.77 25.62 -6.65
CA ASN A 664 17.64 26.79 -5.78
C ASN A 664 16.18 27.07 -5.39
N GLU A 665 15.25 27.00 -6.34
CA GLU A 665 13.83 27.18 -6.07
C GLU A 665 13.25 26.13 -5.13
N VAL A 666 13.66 24.86 -5.27
CA VAL A 666 13.21 23.79 -4.38
C VAL A 666 13.71 24.02 -2.95
N VAL A 667 14.99 24.38 -2.78
CA VAL A 667 15.58 24.67 -1.46
C VAL A 667 14.91 25.90 -0.82
N LYS A 668 14.75 26.99 -1.57
CA LYS A 668 14.09 28.22 -1.09
C LYS A 668 12.66 27.93 -0.63
N ARG A 669 11.85 27.24 -1.44
CA ARG A 669 10.47 26.88 -1.06
C ARG A 669 10.42 25.99 0.17
N ALA A 670 11.38 25.08 0.34
CA ALA A 670 11.45 24.23 1.52
C ALA A 670 11.78 25.05 2.78
N LEU A 671 12.71 26.00 2.71
CA LEU A 671 13.02 26.91 3.80
C LEU A 671 11.82 27.79 4.17
N ASP A 672 11.14 28.37 3.18
CA ASP A 672 9.91 29.13 3.38
C ASP A 672 8.84 28.28 4.09
N SER A 673 8.65 27.02 3.65
CA SER A 673 7.69 26.08 4.27
C SER A 673 8.09 25.65 5.70
N ALA A 674 9.39 25.67 6.01
CA ALA A 674 9.90 25.42 7.36
C ALA A 674 9.80 26.64 8.30
N GLY A 675 9.29 27.78 7.80
CA GLY A 675 9.16 29.03 8.55
C GLY A 675 10.42 29.91 8.52
N PHE A 676 11.28 29.73 7.50
CA PHE A 676 12.46 30.57 7.27
C PHE A 676 12.32 31.33 5.95
N PRO A 677 11.65 32.50 5.95
CA PRO A 677 11.58 33.37 4.79
C PRO A 677 12.96 33.58 4.18
N SER A 678 13.08 33.33 2.88
CA SER A 678 14.36 33.30 2.19
C SER A 678 14.33 34.14 0.91
N THR A 679 15.48 34.70 0.53
CA THR A 679 15.69 35.40 -0.74
C THR A 679 16.73 34.70 -1.59
N LEU A 680 16.56 34.77 -2.91
CA LEU A 680 17.60 34.37 -3.86
C LEU A 680 18.49 35.57 -4.19
N GLU A 681 19.72 35.26 -4.59
CA GLU A 681 20.76 36.17 -5.01
C GLU A 681 20.95 37.41 -4.09
N PRO A 682 21.21 37.23 -2.79
CA PRO A 682 21.37 38.32 -1.83
C PRO A 682 22.50 39.29 -2.21
N ILE A 683 22.29 40.58 -1.96
CA ILE A 683 23.25 41.67 -2.23
C ILE A 683 23.94 42.09 -0.92
N GLY A 684 25.23 42.42 -0.98
CA GLY A 684 25.94 43.09 0.12
C GLY A 684 26.54 42.18 1.20
N LEU A 685 26.61 40.86 0.96
CA LEU A 685 27.19 39.90 1.92
C LEU A 685 28.73 39.95 2.01
N CYS A 686 29.40 40.33 0.92
CA CYS A 686 30.83 40.61 0.88
C CYS A 686 31.04 42.03 0.36
N ARG A 687 31.88 42.83 1.04
CA ARG A 687 32.12 44.24 0.70
C ARG A 687 33.21 44.47 -0.36
N SER A 688 33.97 43.43 -0.74
CA SER A 688 35.27 43.63 -1.44
C SER A 688 35.57 42.72 -2.64
N ASP A 689 34.74 41.73 -2.99
CA ASP A 689 35.13 40.72 -4.00
C ASP A 689 34.07 40.36 -5.08
N GLY A 690 32.91 41.02 -5.08
CA GLY A 690 31.85 40.76 -6.07
C GLY A 690 31.24 39.35 -6.01
N LYS A 691 31.53 38.55 -4.98
CA LYS A 691 30.96 37.21 -4.83
C LYS A 691 29.50 37.29 -4.39
N ARG A 692 28.64 36.55 -5.09
CA ARG A 692 27.19 36.48 -4.83
C ARG A 692 26.78 35.03 -4.60
N PRO A 693 26.49 34.62 -3.36
CA PRO A 693 25.84 33.34 -3.07
C PRO A 693 24.45 33.27 -3.73
N ASP A 694 23.91 32.07 -3.87
CA ASP A 694 22.61 31.88 -4.54
C ASP A 694 21.42 32.25 -3.65
N GLY A 695 21.54 32.17 -2.33
CA GLY A 695 20.44 32.51 -1.44
C GLY A 695 20.80 32.69 0.02
N MET A 696 19.87 33.31 0.76
CA MET A 696 20.01 33.61 2.18
C MET A 696 18.65 33.60 2.90
N THR A 697 18.62 33.15 4.15
CA THR A 697 17.44 33.34 5.03
C THR A 697 17.39 34.77 5.56
N ILE A 698 16.22 35.39 5.51
CA ILE A 698 15.99 36.76 5.98
C ILE A 698 16.19 36.84 7.50
N PHE A 699 15.68 35.85 8.22
CA PHE A 699 15.83 35.73 9.67
C PHE A 699 16.91 34.68 10.03
N PRO A 700 17.45 34.74 11.27
CA PRO A 700 18.37 33.73 11.76
C PRO A 700 17.84 32.30 11.61
N PHE A 701 18.66 31.43 11.01
CA PHE A 701 18.38 30.01 10.87
C PHE A 701 18.77 29.23 12.13
N ARG A 702 19.96 29.50 12.66
CA ARG A 702 20.50 28.82 13.86
C ARG A 702 21.46 29.72 14.64
N GLY A 703 21.31 29.75 15.96
CA GLY A 703 22.24 30.45 16.85
C GLY A 703 22.37 31.94 16.56
N GLY A 704 21.27 32.61 16.15
CA GLY A 704 21.29 34.03 15.79
C GLY A 704 21.89 34.34 14.41
N ARG A 705 22.34 33.34 13.65
CA ARG A 705 22.97 33.51 12.32
C ARG A 705 22.02 33.15 11.19
N SER A 706 22.00 33.95 10.13
CA SER A 706 21.30 33.61 8.89
C SER A 706 22.03 32.50 8.13
N LEU A 707 21.26 31.62 7.49
CA LEU A 707 21.79 30.61 6.57
C LEU A 707 22.06 31.27 5.22
N VAL A 708 23.26 31.06 4.68
CA VAL A 708 23.64 31.46 3.32
C VAL A 708 24.03 30.20 2.57
N TRP A 709 23.58 30.06 1.32
CA TRP A 709 23.88 28.88 0.53
C TRP A 709 24.25 29.21 -0.92
N ASP A 710 24.92 28.26 -1.55
CA ASP A 710 25.30 28.32 -2.95
C ASP A 710 25.24 26.90 -3.52
N VAL A 711 24.39 26.71 -4.53
CA VAL A 711 24.12 25.44 -5.18
C VAL A 711 25.20 25.14 -6.22
N THR A 712 25.53 23.86 -6.35
CA THR A 712 26.32 23.37 -7.47
C THR A 712 25.88 21.97 -7.82
N CYS A 713 25.82 21.67 -9.12
CA CYS A 713 25.58 20.32 -9.62
C CYS A 713 26.75 19.92 -10.52
N VAL A 714 27.58 19.00 -10.04
CA VAL A 714 28.80 18.56 -10.72
C VAL A 714 28.60 17.25 -11.47
N ASP A 715 29.36 17.04 -12.53
CA ASP A 715 29.30 15.78 -13.29
C ASP A 715 30.01 14.66 -12.55
N SER A 716 29.27 13.61 -12.18
CA SER A 716 29.80 12.40 -11.49
C SER A 716 30.88 11.70 -12.30
N PHE A 717 30.85 11.83 -13.63
CA PHE A 717 31.62 11.01 -14.55
C PHE A 717 32.66 11.79 -15.33
N SER A 718 32.94 13.04 -14.95
CA SER A 718 33.98 13.81 -15.62
C SER A 718 35.38 13.22 -15.38
N ASP A 719 36.26 13.33 -16.36
CA ASP A 719 37.63 12.76 -16.32
C ASP A 719 38.39 13.15 -15.04
N THR A 720 38.18 14.37 -14.55
CA THR A 720 38.85 14.90 -13.36
C THR A 720 38.46 14.24 -12.03
N VAL A 721 37.30 13.57 -11.97
CA VAL A 721 36.78 12.96 -10.73
C VAL A 721 36.50 11.47 -10.88
N LEU A 722 36.51 10.93 -12.10
CA LEU A 722 36.09 9.56 -12.41
C LEU A 722 36.75 8.51 -11.52
N THR A 723 38.08 8.56 -11.38
CA THR A 723 38.83 7.63 -10.51
C THR A 723 38.39 7.75 -9.05
N GLY A 724 38.23 8.99 -8.57
CA GLY A 724 37.76 9.25 -7.20
C GLY A 724 36.33 8.75 -6.97
N THR A 725 35.43 8.95 -7.93
CA THR A 725 34.03 8.46 -7.88
C THR A 725 33.97 6.93 -7.92
N ALA A 726 34.82 6.28 -8.72
CA ALA A 726 34.91 4.82 -8.78
C ALA A 726 35.38 4.21 -7.45
N SER A 727 36.28 4.90 -6.72
CA SER A 727 36.79 4.41 -5.43
C SER A 727 35.92 4.82 -4.25
N THR A 728 35.42 6.05 -4.23
CA THR A 728 34.73 6.66 -3.09
C THR A 728 33.38 7.23 -3.54
N PRO A 729 32.25 6.65 -3.11
CA PRO A 729 30.94 7.21 -3.42
C PRO A 729 30.78 8.65 -2.87
N GLY A 730 30.24 9.56 -3.68
CA GLY A 730 30.06 10.97 -3.30
C GLY A 730 31.33 11.82 -3.35
N TYR A 731 32.42 11.31 -3.94
CA TYR A 731 33.69 12.03 -4.08
C TYR A 731 33.54 13.38 -4.80
N ALA A 732 32.81 13.42 -5.92
CA ALA A 732 32.66 14.66 -6.70
C ALA A 732 31.90 15.72 -5.91
N CYS A 733 30.84 15.33 -5.16
CA CYS A 733 30.15 16.20 -4.22
C CYS A 733 31.08 16.74 -3.13
N ALA A 734 31.88 15.89 -2.47
CA ALA A 734 32.78 16.31 -1.41
C ALA A 734 33.80 17.35 -1.89
N LEU A 735 34.39 17.12 -3.07
CA LEU A 735 35.33 18.06 -3.69
C LEU A 735 34.65 19.39 -4.07
N ALA A 736 33.40 19.35 -4.52
CA ALA A 736 32.62 20.54 -4.83
C ALA A 736 32.26 21.34 -3.56
N GLU A 737 31.91 20.68 -2.46
CA GLU A 737 31.67 21.31 -1.16
C GLU A 737 32.93 22.03 -0.67
N GLU A 738 34.09 21.37 -0.69
CA GLU A 738 35.37 21.95 -0.27
C GLU A 738 35.73 23.20 -1.08
N ARG A 739 35.63 23.12 -2.43
CA ARG A 739 35.88 24.28 -3.31
C ARG A 739 34.98 25.47 -2.97
N LYS A 740 33.71 25.23 -2.63
CA LYS A 740 32.77 26.30 -2.26
C LYS A 740 33.09 26.87 -0.88
N LEU A 741 33.46 26.03 0.09
CA LEU A 741 33.92 26.51 1.41
C LEU A 741 35.14 27.41 1.26
N THR A 742 36.12 27.02 0.46
CA THR A 742 37.30 27.84 0.18
C THR A 742 36.93 29.14 -0.53
N LYS A 743 36.03 29.09 -1.53
CA LYS A 743 35.57 30.28 -2.27
C LYS A 743 34.93 31.32 -1.33
N TYR A 744 34.15 30.86 -0.36
CA TYR A 744 33.36 31.68 0.56
C TYR A 744 33.93 31.75 1.99
N ALA A 745 35.20 31.42 2.17
CA ALA A 745 35.88 31.46 3.47
C ALA A 745 35.90 32.86 4.12
N VAL A 746 35.75 33.91 3.30
CA VAL A 746 35.77 35.33 3.72
C VAL A 746 34.36 35.83 4.13
N LEU A 747 33.33 34.98 4.06
CA LEU A 747 32.00 35.38 4.53
C LEU A 747 32.07 35.79 6.02
N PRO A 748 31.29 36.80 6.45
CA PRO A 748 31.31 37.26 7.83
C PRO A 748 31.02 36.13 8.83
N ASN A 749 31.70 36.12 9.99
CA ASN A 749 31.47 35.13 11.05
C ASN A 749 30.03 35.10 11.62
N VAL A 750 29.20 36.08 11.23
CA VAL A 750 27.79 36.21 11.61
C VAL A 750 26.81 35.44 10.72
N VAL A 751 27.27 34.81 9.62
CA VAL A 751 26.43 33.94 8.78
C VAL A 751 26.85 32.48 8.89
N GLU A 752 25.91 31.56 8.67
CA GLU A 752 26.15 30.13 8.54
C GLU A 752 26.14 29.76 7.05
N PHE A 753 27.32 29.55 6.46
CA PHE A 753 27.43 29.16 5.06
C PHE A 753 27.34 27.64 4.87
N VAL A 754 26.47 27.18 3.97
CA VAL A 754 26.34 25.78 3.59
C VAL A 754 26.42 25.61 2.06
N PRO A 755 27.46 24.95 1.52
CA PRO A 755 27.50 24.64 0.10
C PRO A 755 26.50 23.53 -0.24
N LEU A 756 25.68 23.73 -1.27
CA LEU A 756 24.68 22.76 -1.72
C LEU A 756 25.18 22.01 -2.95
N ALA A 757 26.08 21.04 -2.73
CA ALA A 757 26.61 20.18 -3.78
C ALA A 757 25.69 18.98 -4.08
N PHE A 758 25.41 18.79 -5.36
CA PHE A 758 24.74 17.63 -5.94
C PHE A 758 25.58 17.08 -7.09
N GLU A 759 25.39 15.81 -7.43
CA GLU A 759 25.95 15.25 -8.64
C GLU A 759 24.88 14.99 -9.71
N THR A 760 25.28 14.95 -10.98
CA THR A 760 24.39 14.63 -12.10
C THR A 760 23.82 13.21 -12.00
N SER A 761 24.48 12.27 -11.32
CA SER A 761 23.93 10.95 -11.00
C SER A 761 22.83 10.96 -9.93
N GLY A 762 22.55 12.11 -9.30
CA GLY A 762 21.57 12.27 -8.23
C GLY A 762 22.14 12.15 -6.81
N VAL A 763 23.45 11.90 -6.66
CA VAL A 763 24.11 11.87 -5.35
C VAL A 763 24.00 13.24 -4.67
N VAL A 764 23.68 13.24 -3.38
CA VAL A 764 23.51 14.44 -2.55
C VAL A 764 24.70 14.56 -1.59
N GLY A 765 25.36 15.71 -1.57
CA GLY A 765 26.49 15.99 -0.67
C GLY A 765 26.08 15.92 0.81
N LYS A 766 27.02 15.58 1.70
CA LYS A 766 26.69 15.30 3.10
C LYS A 766 26.17 16.53 3.84
N LYS A 767 26.71 17.72 3.54
CA LYS A 767 26.25 18.97 4.15
C LYS A 767 24.82 19.30 3.73
N VAL A 768 24.50 19.04 2.47
CA VAL A 768 23.17 19.21 1.89
C VAL A 768 22.17 18.25 2.52
N GLU A 769 22.52 16.98 2.62
CA GLU A 769 21.67 15.96 3.24
C GLU A 769 21.30 16.35 4.67
N ASN A 770 22.29 16.80 5.46
CA ASN A 770 22.08 17.24 6.83
C ASN A 770 21.14 18.46 6.90
N LEU A 771 21.35 19.47 6.05
CA LEU A 771 20.48 20.65 5.99
C LEU A 771 19.04 20.27 5.63
N LEU A 772 18.84 19.49 4.57
CA LEU A 772 17.51 19.11 4.09
C LEU A 772 16.76 18.22 5.07
N ARG A 773 17.45 17.37 5.85
CA ARG A 773 16.83 16.62 6.95
C ARG A 773 16.32 17.53 8.07
N VAL A 774 17.06 18.58 8.41
CA VAL A 774 16.63 19.58 9.41
C VAL A 774 15.42 20.35 8.89
N VAL A 775 15.50 20.86 7.65
CA VAL A 775 14.41 21.62 7.01
C VAL A 775 13.17 20.73 6.88
N GLY A 776 13.30 19.54 6.26
CA GLY A 776 12.20 18.59 6.10
C GLY A 776 11.60 18.11 7.42
N GLY A 777 12.42 17.90 8.45
CA GLY A 777 11.95 17.57 9.80
C GLY A 777 11.07 18.68 10.39
N ARG A 778 11.43 19.94 10.18
CA ARG A 778 10.62 21.09 10.62
C ARG A 778 9.33 21.26 9.82
N ILE A 779 9.38 21.04 8.51
CA ILE A 779 8.14 20.98 7.69
C ILE A 779 7.23 19.87 8.22
N SER A 780 7.78 18.68 8.49
CA SER A 780 7.02 17.54 9.04
C SER A 780 6.35 17.87 10.39
N GLN A 781 7.00 18.68 11.23
CA GLN A 781 6.43 19.15 12.50
C GLN A 781 5.29 20.15 12.27
N ASN A 782 5.47 21.09 11.34
CA ASN A 782 4.47 22.11 11.02
C ASN A 782 3.20 21.51 10.37
N THR A 783 3.36 20.52 9.49
CA THR A 783 2.25 19.89 8.75
C THR A 783 1.69 18.64 9.42
N ASN A 784 2.42 18.08 10.39
CA ASN A 784 2.16 16.77 10.99
C ASN A 784 2.20 15.60 9.97
N ASP A 785 2.81 15.78 8.79
CA ASP A 785 3.06 14.71 7.82
C ASP A 785 4.53 14.27 7.84
N ARG A 786 4.76 13.02 8.25
CA ARG A 786 6.12 12.43 8.36
C ARG A 786 6.81 12.21 7.00
N ARG A 787 6.14 12.45 5.88
CA ARG A 787 6.65 12.22 4.52
C ARG A 787 7.30 13.44 3.89
N GLU A 788 7.17 14.62 4.49
CA GLU A 788 7.65 15.89 3.91
C GLU A 788 9.14 15.85 3.56
N THR A 789 9.98 15.30 4.45
CA THR A 789 11.41 15.12 4.16
C THR A 789 11.64 14.25 2.93
N SER A 790 10.88 13.17 2.76
CA SER A 790 10.99 12.30 1.59
C SER A 790 10.55 13.01 0.31
N TRP A 791 9.47 13.80 0.36
CA TRP A 791 8.99 14.56 -0.79
C TRP A 791 9.95 15.67 -1.19
N LEU A 792 10.65 16.28 -0.24
CA LEU A 792 11.70 17.25 -0.50
C LEU A 792 12.83 16.63 -1.34
N PHE A 793 13.35 15.46 -0.94
CA PHE A 793 14.37 14.76 -1.73
C PHE A 793 13.86 14.31 -3.10
N GLN A 794 12.59 13.90 -3.21
CA GLN A 794 11.98 13.59 -4.51
C GLN A 794 11.98 14.79 -5.45
N ARG A 795 11.59 15.98 -4.97
CA ARG A 795 11.59 17.23 -5.77
C ARG A 795 12.98 17.60 -6.26
N ILE A 796 14.00 17.43 -5.42
CA ILE A 796 15.42 17.64 -5.78
C ILE A 796 15.84 16.65 -6.86
N SER A 797 15.55 15.36 -6.66
CA SER A 797 15.91 14.29 -7.59
C SER A 797 15.27 14.51 -8.98
N VAL A 798 14.00 14.94 -9.02
CA VAL A 798 13.29 15.33 -10.25
C VAL A 798 13.94 16.55 -10.92
N ALA A 799 14.33 17.57 -10.16
CA ALA A 799 15.00 18.75 -10.70
C ALA A 799 16.35 18.41 -11.36
N ILE A 800 17.15 17.53 -10.74
CA ILE A 800 18.40 17.03 -11.32
C ILE A 800 18.11 16.32 -12.65
N LEU A 801 17.14 15.41 -12.64
CA LEU A 801 16.87 14.58 -13.81
C LEU A 801 16.33 15.40 -15.00
N ARG A 802 15.44 16.36 -14.77
CA ARG A 802 14.99 17.31 -15.81
C ARG A 802 16.15 18.08 -16.42
N GLY A 803 17.05 18.57 -15.57
CA GLY A 803 18.26 19.27 -16.01
C GLY A 803 19.17 18.39 -16.88
N ASN A 804 19.38 17.14 -16.47
CA ASN A 804 20.18 16.17 -17.23
C ASN A 804 19.55 15.84 -18.58
N CYS A 805 18.23 15.62 -18.59
CA CYS A 805 17.46 15.38 -19.80
C CYS A 805 17.65 16.53 -20.80
N LEU A 806 17.48 17.77 -20.34
CA LEU A 806 17.69 18.96 -21.18
C LEU A 806 19.15 19.07 -21.66
N SER A 807 20.13 18.81 -20.79
CA SER A 807 21.55 18.79 -21.17
C SER A 807 21.81 17.83 -22.33
N ILE A 808 21.32 16.59 -22.23
CA ILE A 808 21.56 15.53 -23.22
C ILE A 808 20.78 15.76 -24.51
N ARG A 809 19.47 16.02 -24.43
CA ARG A 809 18.62 16.25 -25.62
C ARG A 809 19.10 17.41 -26.47
N SER A 810 19.63 18.44 -25.83
CA SER A 810 20.09 19.65 -26.48
C SER A 810 21.57 19.61 -26.84
N ALA A 811 22.27 18.48 -26.67
CA ALA A 811 23.72 18.43 -26.85
C ALA A 811 24.17 18.55 -28.32
N SER A 812 23.34 18.13 -29.27
CA SER A 812 23.65 18.18 -30.69
C SER A 812 23.90 19.59 -31.20
N SER A 813 24.87 19.74 -32.11
CA SER A 813 24.91 20.89 -33.00
C SER A 813 23.73 20.80 -33.96
N SER A 814 22.93 21.86 -34.05
CA SER A 814 22.10 22.11 -35.22
C SER A 814 23.06 22.46 -36.35
N ASP A 815 23.37 21.48 -37.20
CA ASP A 815 23.92 21.77 -38.53
C ASP A 815 22.80 22.34 -39.41
#